data_AF-X5WW34-F1
#
_entry.id   AF-X5WW34-F1
#
_cell.length_a   1.000
_cell.length_b   1.000
_cell.length_c   1.000
_cell.angle_alpha   90.00
_cell.angle_beta   90.00
_cell.angle_gamma   90.00
#
_symmetry.space_group_name_H-M   'P 1'
#
loop_
_entity.id
_entity.type
_entity.pdbx_description
1 polymer ?
#
loop_
_entity_poly.entity_id
_entity_poly.type
_entity_poly.pdbx_seq_one_letter_code
_entity_poly.pdbx_strand_id
1 'polypeptide(L)'
;MAVGGKERRRSKEGKPRRVCVVTNAIDHGGEDGAMVELARLFAEEGDDVTLLWVPGRDAPTEEAARHRELEAASVRLVILDKSDQLLPWLTTPESRSAAVLHYLERSGHDLVYAPLEGGLPYYTLLAVETAAFAAPPIVVVAHAPEEWEHEADKAFFDSAEVIAVAYMEKYCAEMANRTICVSAALRHWMLSKGWKVKKAIVTPMLPLQHRLAPAGVRSSTGGELAVLAGWRFRDGLTLLCDALDIIAPMAPKGLTVTAFGPFGKIMGEHSGGLLLRRAERWPFKVNLLAHASPAAKLDYVARAGAIAVIPAHAASTGGTVAACIEAGLPFVATNVDANAERWSAQARQPRLVDPDAAALAQAISAALDDPPRPLPVDSLSQCRQSWLDTRNLPTPTRRWRVDKSAGSSPLVSIVMAHRNRPLYLKQAIAAIEAQTYDHLELVLVDDGSDLDEVRRLLDTLEPTFRQRGWKILRRPHKHLGAARNAGIRASHGELILFVDDDNALFAEAVDHFLRAMATSGADICTAFQLIFYEDFVPEDRADGLIQYLPLGGPDALGLIHNVYGDANAMMRRSVFSRIGFLIEKPGYAMHDWEFFARASLAGLKIRTIPKPLYWYRSKPDGMFRTSNWYDNRLPILEAFRSSLPDGARLLHHLAIAQNAHRSEIESARENLKYTPGNRKYLELCDIEPNSDAAIEKLASIAGSIGRPDTAATLLGRPATDHNAADRPDVGGGSIILDYDMLRSARLLTPRVSALPLLLVAPDDGGVFLRPHADGPVAASLDHHFPAFFRKVEASVEIAHADAPAMDFALALARPDQPIDWQQDIGKQTIAFSGWMSIEDRFVRHHLVATLRTRRKMLLSIVLAVRFTATSNGFPTNAFFRTLTLFSD
;
A
#
# COMPACT_ATOMS: atom_id res chain seq x y z
N MET A 1 9.82 -1.88 -58.20
CA MET A 1 8.79 -0.99 -58.78
C MET A 1 7.96 -0.43 -57.64
N ALA A 2 7.99 0.89 -57.48
CA ALA A 2 7.32 1.60 -56.39
C ALA A 2 5.87 1.94 -56.75
N VAL A 3 4.92 1.57 -55.88
CA VAL A 3 3.59 2.19 -55.72
C VAL A 3 3.19 1.85 -54.27
N GLY A 4 3.33 2.75 -53.29
CA GLY A 4 2.35 3.80 -52.99
C GLY A 4 1.98 3.72 -51.50
N GLY A 5 2.90 4.13 -50.64
CA GLY A 5 2.66 4.23 -49.19
C GLY A 5 1.65 5.33 -48.90
N LYS A 6 0.52 4.97 -48.28
CA LYS A 6 -0.35 5.95 -47.64
C LYS A 6 0.36 6.46 -46.38
N GLU A 7 1.01 7.62 -46.50
CA GLU A 7 1.32 8.46 -45.34
C GLU A 7 0.02 8.71 -44.56
N ARG A 8 -0.09 8.10 -43.37
CA ARG A 8 -1.07 8.52 -42.38
C ARG A 8 -0.70 9.94 -41.95
N ARG A 9 -1.57 10.88 -42.32
CA ARG A 9 -1.60 12.26 -41.81
C ARG A 9 -1.29 12.27 -40.31
N ARG A 10 -0.14 12.85 -39.93
CA ARG A 10 0.08 13.39 -38.59
C ARG A 10 -0.99 14.46 -38.34
N SER A 11 -1.97 14.18 -37.49
CA SER A 11 -2.89 15.20 -37.00
C SER A 11 -2.17 16.08 -35.98
N LYS A 12 -1.42 17.07 -36.46
CA LYS A 12 -1.05 18.25 -35.68
C LYS A 12 -2.31 19.10 -35.53
N GLU A 13 -3.09 18.90 -34.47
CA GLU A 13 -4.09 19.88 -33.93
C GLU A 13 -4.91 19.32 -32.72
N GLY A 14 -4.27 18.55 -31.83
CA GLY A 14 -4.88 18.14 -30.55
C GLY A 14 -4.04 18.64 -29.38
N LYS A 15 -4.67 19.13 -28.31
CA LYS A 15 -3.97 19.34 -27.03
C LYS A 15 -3.33 18.02 -26.57
N PRO A 16 -2.13 18.04 -25.99
CA PRO A 16 -1.51 16.83 -25.42
C PRO A 16 -2.44 16.22 -24.37
N ARG A 17 -2.55 14.89 -24.34
CA ARG A 17 -3.37 14.18 -23.34
C ARG A 17 -2.62 14.18 -22.02
N ARG A 18 -3.34 14.40 -20.92
CA ARG A 18 -2.78 14.31 -19.57
C ARG A 18 -2.88 12.87 -19.09
N VAL A 19 -1.78 12.13 -19.13
CA VAL A 19 -1.74 10.71 -18.78
C VAL A 19 -1.11 10.56 -17.39
N CYS A 20 -1.80 9.87 -16.48
CA CYS A 20 -1.21 9.45 -15.22
C CYS A 20 -0.81 7.97 -15.32
N VAL A 21 0.43 7.68 -14.99
CA VAL A 21 0.95 6.32 -14.88
C VAL A 21 1.26 6.07 -13.41
N VAL A 22 0.53 5.16 -12.79
CA VAL A 22 0.74 4.75 -11.39
C VAL A 22 1.83 3.68 -11.34
N THR A 23 2.65 3.67 -10.30
CA THR A 23 3.65 2.63 -10.07
C THR A 23 3.87 2.37 -8.57
N ASN A 24 4.24 1.14 -8.21
CA ASN A 24 4.69 0.74 -6.88
C ASN A 24 6.23 0.88 -6.72
N ALA A 25 6.96 0.93 -7.83
CA ALA A 25 8.42 1.02 -7.86
C ALA A 25 8.92 2.09 -8.85
N ILE A 26 10.12 2.62 -8.59
CA ILE A 26 10.76 3.67 -9.40
C ILE A 26 12.10 3.26 -10.00
N ASP A 27 12.58 2.05 -9.73
CA ASP A 27 13.85 1.55 -10.25
C ASP A 27 13.72 0.95 -11.66
N HIS A 28 14.72 1.16 -12.52
CA HIS A 28 14.76 0.68 -13.92
C HIS A 28 15.06 -0.83 -14.07
N GLY A 29 14.67 -1.65 -13.10
CA GLY A 29 15.04 -3.07 -13.04
C GLY A 29 13.84 -4.00 -12.96
N GLY A 30 13.74 -4.92 -13.92
CA GLY A 30 12.82 -6.07 -13.84
C GLY A 30 11.36 -5.72 -14.13
N GLU A 31 10.45 -6.56 -13.62
CA GLU A 31 9.01 -6.45 -13.85
C GLU A 31 8.41 -5.18 -13.22
N ASP A 32 8.98 -4.71 -12.11
CA ASP A 32 8.51 -3.53 -11.36
C ASP A 32 8.83 -2.19 -12.06
N GLY A 33 9.81 -2.16 -12.98
CA GLY A 33 10.18 -0.97 -13.74
C GLY A 33 9.33 -0.72 -15.00
N ALA A 34 8.42 -1.64 -15.36
CA ALA A 34 7.63 -1.57 -16.60
C ALA A 34 6.86 -0.25 -16.75
N MET A 35 6.24 0.17 -15.65
CA MET A 35 5.37 1.33 -15.63
C MET A 35 6.17 2.62 -15.84
N VAL A 36 7.43 2.66 -15.39
CA VAL A 36 8.34 3.79 -15.61
C VAL A 36 8.70 3.90 -17.10
N GLU A 37 9.03 2.79 -17.74
CA GLU A 37 9.32 2.77 -19.19
C GLU A 37 8.10 3.09 -20.04
N LEU A 38 6.91 2.70 -19.59
CA LEU A 38 5.64 3.09 -20.22
C LEU A 38 5.40 4.60 -20.13
N ALA A 39 5.67 5.21 -18.97
CA ALA A 39 5.57 6.65 -18.78
C ALA A 39 6.52 7.42 -19.71
N ARG A 40 7.76 6.96 -19.84
CA ARG A 40 8.74 7.51 -20.79
C ARG A 40 8.27 7.42 -22.24
N LEU A 41 7.78 6.25 -22.65
CA LEU A 41 7.24 6.04 -24.01
C LEU A 41 6.12 7.02 -24.35
N PHE A 42 5.20 7.29 -23.41
CA PHE A 42 4.11 8.25 -23.64
C PHE A 42 4.60 9.70 -23.70
N ALA A 43 5.57 10.08 -22.85
CA ALA A 43 6.18 11.40 -22.88
C ALA A 43 6.94 11.65 -24.20
N GLU A 44 7.70 10.66 -24.69
CA GLU A 44 8.38 10.71 -25.99
C GLU A 44 7.43 10.97 -27.16
N GLU A 45 6.19 10.50 -27.05
CA GLU A 45 5.13 10.65 -28.07
C GLU A 45 4.25 11.90 -27.85
N GLY A 46 4.65 12.79 -26.93
CA GLY A 46 4.08 14.11 -26.74
C GLY A 46 2.87 14.19 -25.80
N ASP A 47 2.60 13.15 -24.99
CA ASP A 47 1.62 13.24 -23.89
C ASP A 47 2.21 14.04 -22.70
N ASP A 48 1.34 14.68 -21.92
CA ASP A 48 1.70 15.29 -20.63
C ASP A 48 1.60 14.21 -19.55
N VAL A 49 2.75 13.65 -19.14
CA VAL A 49 2.81 12.44 -18.32
C VAL A 49 3.17 12.76 -16.86
N THR A 50 2.30 12.34 -15.95
CA THR A 50 2.60 12.23 -14.52
C THR A 50 2.88 10.77 -14.18
N LEU A 51 4.05 10.48 -13.60
CA LEU A 51 4.33 9.20 -12.93
C LEU A 51 3.96 9.36 -11.45
N LEU A 52 2.89 8.70 -11.01
CA LEU A 52 2.45 8.67 -9.62
C LEU A 52 3.05 7.45 -8.92
N TRP A 53 4.07 7.66 -8.11
CA TRP A 53 4.68 6.60 -7.31
C TRP A 53 3.98 6.46 -5.97
N VAL A 54 3.52 5.25 -5.68
CA VAL A 54 2.90 4.87 -4.40
C VAL A 54 3.87 3.93 -3.67
N PRO A 55 4.77 4.47 -2.83
CA PRO A 55 5.79 3.66 -2.17
C PRO A 55 5.19 2.57 -1.27
N GLY A 56 5.84 1.40 -1.26
CA GLY A 56 5.63 0.38 -0.25
C GLY A 56 6.32 0.74 1.08
N ARG A 57 6.15 -0.10 2.12
CA ARG A 57 6.77 0.14 3.44
C ARG A 57 8.30 0.23 3.39
N ASP A 58 8.92 -0.51 2.47
CA ASP A 58 10.38 -0.65 2.35
C ASP A 58 10.94 0.11 1.14
N ALA A 59 10.27 1.19 0.70
CA ALA A 59 10.69 1.96 -0.45
C ALA A 59 12.08 2.63 -0.24
N PRO A 60 12.94 2.65 -1.28
CA PRO A 60 14.30 3.20 -1.17
C PRO A 60 14.31 4.72 -0.98
N THR A 61 15.35 5.22 -0.30
CA THR A 61 15.50 6.62 0.12
C THR A 61 16.04 7.56 -0.96
N GLU A 62 16.54 7.05 -2.11
CA GLU A 62 17.24 7.85 -3.13
C GLU A 62 16.29 8.54 -4.15
N GLU A 63 15.35 9.35 -3.65
CA GLU A 63 14.30 9.98 -4.45
C GLU A 63 14.83 11.09 -5.38
N ALA A 64 15.84 11.86 -4.94
CA ALA A 64 16.28 13.08 -5.63
C ALA A 64 17.02 12.83 -6.96
N ALA A 65 17.74 11.71 -7.09
CA ALA A 65 18.39 11.34 -8.35
C ALA A 65 17.34 10.94 -9.41
N ARG A 66 16.33 10.17 -8.98
CA ARG A 66 15.22 9.70 -9.83
C ARG A 66 14.34 10.83 -10.33
N HIS A 67 14.06 11.81 -9.47
CA HIS A 67 13.37 13.04 -9.86
C HIS A 67 14.06 13.74 -11.04
N ARG A 68 15.39 13.94 -10.99
CA ARG A 68 16.13 14.61 -12.06
C ARG A 68 16.13 13.82 -13.36
N GLU A 69 16.23 12.49 -13.28
CA GLU A 69 16.22 11.62 -14.47
C GLU A 69 14.86 11.62 -15.19
N LEU A 70 13.76 11.58 -14.44
CA LEU A 70 12.41 11.58 -15.00
C LEU A 70 12.02 12.95 -15.55
N GLU A 71 12.39 14.04 -14.87
CA GLU A 71 12.23 15.41 -15.38
C GLU A 71 12.98 15.60 -16.70
N ALA A 72 14.20 15.06 -16.82
CA ALA A 72 14.96 15.07 -18.08
C ALA A 72 14.25 14.30 -19.21
N ALA A 73 13.46 13.29 -18.87
CA ALA A 73 12.62 12.54 -19.79
C ALA A 73 11.22 13.17 -20.01
N SER A 74 10.99 14.40 -19.53
CA SER A 74 9.68 15.09 -19.58
C SER A 74 8.55 14.32 -18.87
N VAL A 75 8.89 13.53 -17.84
CA VAL A 75 7.94 12.81 -16.98
C VAL A 75 7.91 13.49 -15.62
N ARG A 76 6.73 13.96 -15.19
CA ARG A 76 6.56 14.57 -13.86
C ARG A 76 6.39 13.48 -12.81
N LEU A 77 7.35 13.33 -11.90
CA LEU A 77 7.25 12.42 -10.75
C LEU A 77 6.44 13.05 -9.61
N VAL A 78 5.44 12.32 -9.11
CA VAL A 78 4.69 12.64 -7.88
C VAL A 78 4.80 11.46 -6.93
N ILE A 79 5.27 11.72 -5.71
CA ILE A 79 5.35 10.73 -4.64
C ILE A 79 4.09 10.81 -3.79
N LEU A 80 3.40 9.68 -3.63
CA LEU A 80 2.18 9.55 -2.83
C LEU A 80 2.43 8.66 -1.61
N ASP A 81 3.16 9.20 -0.65
CA ASP A 81 3.53 8.56 0.61
C ASP A 81 2.53 8.84 1.75
N LYS A 82 1.60 9.78 1.55
CA LYS A 82 0.60 10.21 2.53
C LYS A 82 -0.73 10.63 1.91
N SER A 83 -1.77 10.67 2.74
CA SER A 83 -3.06 11.28 2.42
C SER A 83 -3.53 12.15 3.58
N ASP A 84 -4.08 13.31 3.26
CA ASP A 84 -4.66 14.28 4.20
C ASP A 84 -5.98 13.82 4.83
N GLN A 85 -6.64 12.81 4.26
CA GLN A 85 -7.91 12.26 4.77
C GLN A 85 -7.72 10.94 5.55
N LEU A 86 -6.56 10.31 5.40
CA LEU A 86 -6.22 9.05 6.06
C LEU A 86 -5.29 9.31 7.25
N LEU A 87 -5.07 8.28 8.06
CA LEU A 87 -3.94 8.28 8.96
C LEU A 87 -2.62 8.40 8.15
N PRO A 88 -1.59 9.08 8.69
CA PRO A 88 -0.42 9.52 7.92
C PRO A 88 0.41 8.38 7.30
N TRP A 89 0.24 7.14 7.76
CA TRP A 89 1.00 5.99 7.29
C TRP A 89 0.16 5.17 6.29
N LEU A 90 0.62 5.07 5.05
CA LEU A 90 0.01 4.22 4.01
C LEU A 90 0.51 2.76 4.12
N THR A 91 0.32 2.16 5.28
CA THR A 91 0.92 0.85 5.62
C THR A 91 0.17 -0.35 5.09
N THR A 92 -1.06 -0.20 4.59
CA THR A 92 -1.89 -1.32 4.13
C THR A 92 -2.21 -1.16 2.64
N PRO A 93 -2.53 -2.24 1.92
CA PRO A 93 -2.98 -2.16 0.52
C PRO A 93 -4.22 -1.25 0.38
N GLU A 94 -5.14 -1.31 1.33
CA GLU A 94 -6.36 -0.51 1.34
C GLU A 94 -6.05 0.98 1.48
N SER A 95 -5.16 1.37 2.39
CA SER A 95 -4.81 2.78 2.58
C SER A 95 -4.05 3.34 1.38
N ARG A 96 -3.16 2.56 0.76
CA ARG A 96 -2.51 2.93 -0.51
C ARG A 96 -3.52 3.12 -1.64
N SER A 97 -4.47 2.20 -1.80
CA SER A 97 -5.52 2.34 -2.82
C SER A 97 -6.44 3.54 -2.57
N ALA A 98 -6.80 3.80 -1.31
CA ALA A 98 -7.61 4.96 -0.94
C ALA A 98 -6.87 6.28 -1.19
N ALA A 99 -5.56 6.33 -0.94
CA ALA A 99 -4.74 7.49 -1.26
C ALA A 99 -4.73 7.78 -2.77
N VAL A 100 -4.64 6.74 -3.62
CA VAL A 100 -4.72 6.90 -5.09
C VAL A 100 -6.08 7.49 -5.50
N LEU A 101 -7.19 7.03 -4.91
CA LEU A 101 -8.50 7.64 -5.11
C LEU A 101 -8.50 9.13 -4.76
N HIS A 102 -8.05 9.50 -3.55
CA HIS A 102 -8.03 10.90 -3.10
C HIS A 102 -7.16 11.81 -3.98
N TYR A 103 -6.04 11.28 -4.49
CA TYR A 103 -5.20 11.98 -5.46
C TYR A 103 -5.97 12.23 -6.76
N LEU A 104 -6.58 11.16 -7.32
CA LEU A 104 -7.25 11.24 -8.60
C LEU A 104 -8.50 12.14 -8.58
N GLU A 105 -9.25 12.18 -7.47
CA GLU A 105 -10.41 13.07 -7.28
C GLU A 105 -10.07 14.56 -7.42
N ARG A 106 -8.82 14.93 -7.14
CA ARG A 106 -8.32 16.31 -7.21
C ARG A 106 -7.45 16.54 -8.45
N SER A 107 -7.25 15.50 -9.25
CA SER A 107 -6.42 15.54 -10.45
C SER A 107 -7.25 15.87 -11.69
N GLY A 108 -6.58 16.32 -12.74
CA GLY A 108 -7.20 16.61 -14.03
C GLY A 108 -6.85 15.59 -15.12
N HIS A 109 -6.44 14.36 -14.81
CA HIS A 109 -5.94 13.45 -15.85
C HIS A 109 -7.04 13.00 -16.83
N ASP A 110 -6.67 12.82 -18.09
CA ASP A 110 -7.57 12.36 -19.16
C ASP A 110 -7.57 10.82 -19.30
N LEU A 111 -6.51 10.17 -18.81
CA LEU A 111 -6.29 8.72 -18.89
C LEU A 111 -5.37 8.26 -17.76
N VAL A 112 -5.66 7.11 -17.14
CA VAL A 112 -4.85 6.52 -16.07
C VAL A 112 -4.41 5.12 -16.46
N TYR A 113 -3.11 4.83 -16.33
CA TYR A 113 -2.54 3.48 -16.36
C TYR A 113 -2.07 3.13 -14.97
N ALA A 114 -2.32 1.90 -14.53
CA ALA A 114 -1.82 1.40 -13.26
C ALA A 114 -1.41 -0.07 -13.38
N PRO A 115 -0.41 -0.53 -12.60
CA PRO A 115 -0.19 -1.96 -12.46
C PRO A 115 -1.45 -2.58 -11.86
N LEU A 116 -1.71 -3.82 -12.25
CA LEU A 116 -2.71 -4.62 -11.56
C LEU A 116 -2.20 -4.95 -10.17
N GLU A 117 -0.91 -5.28 -10.08
CA GLU A 117 -0.19 -5.72 -8.89
C GLU A 117 -0.39 -4.76 -7.71
N GLY A 118 -0.74 -5.32 -6.56
CA GLY A 118 -1.02 -4.55 -5.34
C GLY A 118 -2.40 -3.89 -5.30
N GLY A 119 -3.19 -3.96 -6.37
CA GLY A 119 -4.60 -3.53 -6.39
C GLY A 119 -4.81 -2.02 -6.20
N LEU A 120 -3.82 -1.18 -6.52
CA LEU A 120 -3.86 0.27 -6.26
C LEU A 120 -5.13 0.99 -6.78
N PRO A 121 -5.70 0.66 -7.96
CA PRO A 121 -6.91 1.32 -8.46
C PRO A 121 -8.22 0.86 -7.81
N TYR A 122 -8.19 -0.07 -6.84
CA TYR A 122 -9.36 -0.75 -6.29
C TYR A 122 -10.47 0.21 -5.86
N TYR A 123 -10.16 1.12 -4.92
CA TYR A 123 -11.16 2.08 -4.44
C TYR A 123 -11.56 3.09 -5.50
N THR A 124 -10.70 3.43 -6.46
CA THR A 124 -11.09 4.28 -7.59
C THR A 124 -12.12 3.59 -8.48
N LEU A 125 -11.92 2.32 -8.82
CA LEU A 125 -12.87 1.54 -9.62
C LEU A 125 -14.18 1.28 -8.86
N LEU A 126 -14.11 1.09 -7.54
CA LEU A 126 -15.28 0.97 -6.69
C LEU A 126 -16.06 2.30 -6.62
N ALA A 127 -15.37 3.44 -6.57
CA ALA A 127 -15.97 4.77 -6.62
C ALA A 127 -16.69 5.02 -7.95
N VAL A 128 -16.15 4.50 -9.06
CA VAL A 128 -16.80 4.54 -10.39
C VAL A 128 -18.03 3.63 -10.43
N GLU A 129 -17.95 2.40 -9.91
CA GLU A 129 -19.10 1.47 -9.88
C GLU A 129 -20.26 2.03 -9.04
N THR A 130 -19.94 2.67 -7.91
CA THR A 130 -20.90 3.27 -6.97
C THR A 130 -21.31 4.70 -7.31
N ALA A 131 -20.80 5.26 -8.42
CA ALA A 131 -21.01 6.65 -8.84
C ALA A 131 -20.64 7.70 -7.77
N ALA A 132 -19.69 7.36 -6.88
CA ALA A 132 -19.08 8.29 -5.93
C ALA A 132 -18.07 9.21 -6.63
N PHE A 133 -17.39 8.72 -7.68
CA PHE A 133 -16.42 9.46 -8.47
C PHE A 133 -16.57 9.15 -9.97
N ALA A 134 -16.58 10.19 -10.80
CA ALA A 134 -16.52 10.06 -12.25
C ALA A 134 -15.05 10.09 -12.71
N ALA A 135 -14.34 8.98 -12.50
CA ALA A 135 -12.92 8.89 -12.86
C ALA A 135 -12.68 8.98 -14.38
N PRO A 136 -11.49 9.44 -14.82
CA PRO A 136 -11.04 9.19 -16.18
C PRO A 136 -10.96 7.68 -16.46
N PRO A 137 -10.91 7.25 -17.74
CA PRO A 137 -10.70 5.85 -18.06
C PRO A 137 -9.45 5.28 -17.38
N ILE A 138 -9.60 4.11 -16.76
CA ILE A 138 -8.53 3.41 -16.04
C ILE A 138 -8.15 2.15 -16.82
N VAL A 139 -6.87 2.05 -17.16
CA VAL A 139 -6.24 0.88 -17.77
C VAL A 139 -5.40 0.19 -16.71
N VAL A 140 -5.64 -1.10 -16.49
CA VAL A 140 -4.80 -1.91 -15.60
C VAL A 140 -3.90 -2.83 -16.40
N VAL A 141 -2.65 -2.94 -16.00
CA VAL A 141 -1.62 -3.76 -16.64
C VAL A 141 -1.22 -4.90 -15.72
N ALA A 142 -1.51 -6.13 -16.13
CA ALA A 142 -1.19 -7.33 -15.37
C ALA A 142 0.10 -7.97 -15.87
N HIS A 143 1.07 -8.11 -14.96
CA HIS A 143 2.38 -8.72 -15.14
C HIS A 143 2.48 -10.05 -14.41
N ALA A 144 2.17 -10.08 -13.11
CA ALA A 144 2.26 -11.24 -12.23
C ALA A 144 1.34 -11.02 -11.01
N PRO A 145 0.02 -11.23 -11.13
CA PRO A 145 -0.91 -11.09 -10.02
C PRO A 145 -0.51 -11.99 -8.84
N GLU A 146 -0.88 -11.59 -7.63
CA GLU A 146 -0.51 -12.23 -6.37
C GLU A 146 -0.86 -13.74 -6.33
N GLU A 147 -2.07 -14.09 -6.82
CA GLU A 147 -2.50 -15.50 -6.90
C GLU A 147 -1.69 -16.29 -7.94
N TRP A 148 -1.23 -15.66 -9.03
CA TRP A 148 -0.38 -16.32 -10.02
C TRP A 148 1.01 -16.57 -9.45
N GLU A 149 1.60 -15.58 -8.78
CA GLU A 149 2.94 -15.71 -8.20
C GLU A 149 3.03 -16.86 -7.21
N HIS A 150 2.07 -16.95 -6.28
CA HIS A 150 2.03 -18.01 -5.29
C HIS A 150 1.87 -19.41 -5.93
N GLU A 151 1.01 -19.56 -6.95
CA GLU A 151 0.86 -20.84 -7.64
C GLU A 151 2.09 -21.24 -8.46
N ALA A 152 2.76 -20.26 -9.07
CA ALA A 152 4.01 -20.46 -9.80
C ALA A 152 5.14 -20.89 -8.84
N ASP A 153 5.20 -20.27 -7.66
CA ASP A 153 6.19 -20.60 -6.62
C ASP A 153 5.82 -21.80 -5.75
N LYS A 154 4.66 -22.43 -6.00
CA LYS A 154 4.14 -23.53 -5.19
C LYS A 154 3.99 -23.15 -3.71
N ALA A 155 3.61 -21.89 -3.46
CA ALA A 155 3.39 -21.31 -2.15
C ALA A 155 1.90 -21.12 -1.85
N PHE A 156 1.54 -21.16 -0.58
CA PHE A 156 0.22 -20.77 -0.08
C PHE A 156 0.23 -19.30 0.34
N PHE A 157 -0.93 -18.65 0.32
CA PHE A 157 -1.07 -17.32 0.92
C PHE A 157 -0.85 -17.39 2.42
N ASP A 158 0.12 -16.64 2.91
CA ASP A 158 0.63 -16.70 4.27
C ASP A 158 0.12 -15.58 5.19
N SER A 159 -0.57 -14.59 4.62
CA SER A 159 -1.04 -13.42 5.35
C SER A 159 -2.41 -12.92 4.85
N ALA A 160 -3.09 -12.18 5.72
CA ALA A 160 -4.33 -11.50 5.36
C ALA A 160 -4.12 -10.41 4.30
N GLU A 161 -2.93 -9.78 4.29
CA GLU A 161 -2.55 -8.74 3.33
C GLU A 161 -2.49 -9.30 1.90
N VAL A 162 -1.83 -10.44 1.70
CA VAL A 162 -1.76 -11.16 0.42
C VAL A 162 -3.16 -11.53 -0.09
N ILE A 163 -4.04 -12.03 0.80
CA ILE A 163 -5.43 -12.34 0.43
C ILE A 163 -6.20 -11.08 0.00
N ALA A 164 -6.01 -9.96 0.70
CA ALA A 164 -6.64 -8.69 0.38
C ALA A 164 -6.17 -8.19 -1.00
N VAL A 165 -4.86 -8.21 -1.27
CA VAL A 165 -4.28 -7.84 -2.56
C VAL A 165 -4.86 -8.71 -3.68
N ALA A 166 -4.83 -10.04 -3.54
CA ALA A 166 -5.37 -10.95 -4.56
C ALA A 166 -6.86 -10.68 -4.88
N TYR A 167 -7.66 -10.33 -3.86
CA TYR A 167 -9.06 -9.93 -4.05
C TYR A 167 -9.18 -8.59 -4.79
N MET A 168 -8.39 -7.59 -4.39
CA MET A 168 -8.37 -6.26 -5.00
C MET A 168 -7.94 -6.34 -6.48
N GLU A 169 -6.90 -7.11 -6.78
CA GLU A 169 -6.41 -7.36 -8.14
C GLU A 169 -7.49 -7.96 -9.03
N LYS A 170 -8.14 -9.05 -8.58
CA LYS A 170 -9.21 -9.67 -9.35
C LYS A 170 -10.31 -8.67 -9.66
N TYR A 171 -10.75 -7.88 -8.67
CA TYR A 171 -11.76 -6.86 -8.87
C TYR A 171 -11.30 -5.79 -9.89
N CYS A 172 -10.07 -5.29 -9.76
CA CYS A 172 -9.49 -4.32 -10.68
C CYS A 172 -9.48 -4.84 -12.12
N ALA A 173 -9.02 -6.07 -12.33
CA ALA A 173 -8.96 -6.70 -13.65
C ALA A 173 -10.34 -6.87 -14.30
N GLU A 174 -11.40 -7.11 -13.50
CA GLU A 174 -12.76 -7.27 -13.99
C GLU A 174 -13.49 -5.94 -14.26
N MET A 175 -13.10 -4.88 -13.55
CA MET A 175 -13.85 -3.62 -13.52
C MET A 175 -13.21 -2.47 -14.30
N ALA A 176 -11.91 -2.53 -14.58
CA ALA A 176 -11.21 -1.51 -15.35
C ALA A 176 -11.82 -1.29 -16.76
N ASN A 177 -11.65 -0.08 -17.31
CA ASN A 177 -12.09 0.22 -18.67
C ASN A 177 -11.35 -0.64 -19.69
N ARG A 178 -10.10 -1.00 -19.38
CA ARG A 178 -9.27 -1.94 -20.13
C ARG A 178 -8.35 -2.69 -19.18
N THR A 179 -8.23 -3.98 -19.41
CA THR A 179 -7.22 -4.84 -18.78
C THR A 179 -6.25 -5.28 -19.87
N ILE A 180 -4.96 -5.10 -19.61
CA ILE A 180 -3.86 -5.53 -20.47
C ILE A 180 -3.15 -6.67 -19.74
N CYS A 181 -3.04 -7.84 -20.36
CA CYS A 181 -2.19 -8.91 -19.88
C CYS A 181 -0.89 -8.89 -20.69
N VAL A 182 0.27 -9.02 -20.03
CA VAL A 182 1.56 -8.98 -20.74
C VAL A 182 1.89 -10.23 -21.55
N SER A 183 1.13 -11.31 -21.35
CA SER A 183 1.20 -12.56 -22.09
C SER A 183 -0.17 -13.21 -22.29
N ALA A 184 -0.28 -14.05 -23.31
CA ALA A 184 -1.48 -14.85 -23.55
C ALA A 184 -1.63 -15.96 -22.49
N ALA A 185 -0.53 -16.52 -22.01
CA ALA A 185 -0.48 -17.48 -20.91
C ALA A 185 -1.08 -16.91 -19.63
N LEU A 186 -0.70 -15.69 -19.23
CA LEU A 186 -1.28 -15.03 -18.07
C LEU A 186 -2.79 -14.78 -18.25
N ARG A 187 -3.21 -14.31 -19.42
CA ARG A 187 -4.63 -14.14 -19.73
C ARG A 187 -5.40 -15.47 -19.66
N HIS A 188 -4.80 -16.54 -20.16
CA HIS A 188 -5.39 -17.88 -20.11
C HIS A 188 -5.53 -18.38 -18.66
N TRP A 189 -4.50 -18.17 -17.83
CA TRP A 189 -4.54 -18.46 -16.41
C TRP A 189 -5.65 -17.67 -15.69
N MET A 190 -5.78 -16.36 -15.92
CA MET A 190 -6.85 -15.56 -15.31
C MET A 190 -8.24 -16.11 -15.68
N LEU A 191 -8.44 -16.49 -16.95
CA LEU A 191 -9.69 -17.09 -17.41
C LEU A 191 -9.95 -18.47 -16.78
N SER A 192 -8.90 -19.28 -16.57
CA SER A 192 -9.03 -20.58 -15.90
C SER A 192 -9.38 -20.46 -14.42
N LYS A 193 -9.01 -19.35 -13.77
CA LYS A 193 -9.45 -18.96 -12.41
C LYS A 193 -10.86 -18.35 -12.37
N GLY A 194 -11.55 -18.30 -13.51
CA GLY A 194 -12.90 -17.76 -13.61
C GLY A 194 -12.97 -16.23 -13.52
N TRP A 195 -11.86 -15.51 -13.72
CA TRP A 195 -11.87 -14.05 -13.76
C TRP A 195 -12.61 -13.56 -15.02
N LYS A 196 -13.40 -12.49 -14.89
CA LYS A 196 -14.23 -11.94 -15.98
C LYS A 196 -13.44 -11.06 -16.97
N VAL A 197 -12.26 -11.52 -17.38
CA VAL A 197 -11.30 -10.76 -18.21
C VAL A 197 -11.34 -11.12 -19.70
N LYS A 198 -12.47 -11.60 -20.23
CA LYS A 198 -12.59 -12.05 -21.63
C LYS A 198 -12.20 -10.97 -22.65
N LYS A 199 -12.41 -9.69 -22.32
CA LYS A 199 -12.06 -8.52 -23.16
C LYS A 199 -10.65 -7.98 -22.93
N ALA A 200 -9.87 -8.59 -22.03
CA ALA A 200 -8.49 -8.21 -21.83
C ALA A 200 -7.70 -8.45 -23.11
N ILE A 201 -6.83 -7.50 -23.45
CA ILE A 201 -5.93 -7.59 -24.60
C ILE A 201 -4.58 -8.10 -24.13
N VAL A 202 -3.83 -8.71 -25.05
CA VAL A 202 -2.46 -9.16 -24.78
C VAL A 202 -1.50 -8.18 -25.42
N THR A 203 -0.72 -7.49 -24.60
CA THR A 203 0.33 -6.58 -25.08
C THR A 203 1.61 -6.92 -24.34
N PRO A 204 2.63 -7.43 -25.03
CA PRO A 204 3.95 -7.68 -24.47
C PRO A 204 4.49 -6.57 -23.59
N MET A 205 5.15 -6.91 -22.49
CA MET A 205 5.89 -5.93 -21.70
C MET A 205 6.92 -5.19 -22.58
N LEU A 206 7.11 -3.89 -22.36
CA LEU A 206 8.16 -3.14 -23.05
C LEU A 206 9.52 -3.75 -22.70
N PRO A 207 10.31 -4.19 -23.69
CA PRO A 207 11.66 -4.68 -23.45
C PRO A 207 12.55 -3.60 -22.84
N LEU A 208 13.53 -4.03 -22.06
CA LEU A 208 14.54 -3.15 -21.50
C LEU A 208 15.32 -2.50 -22.65
N GLN A 209 15.24 -1.17 -22.78
CA GLN A 209 15.99 -0.42 -23.80
C GLN A 209 17.46 -0.36 -23.42
N HIS A 210 18.22 -1.41 -23.76
CA HIS A 210 19.64 -1.49 -23.48
C HIS A 210 20.45 -1.78 -24.74
N ARG A 211 21.43 -0.93 -25.02
CA ARG A 211 22.46 -1.23 -26.01
C ARG A 211 23.64 -1.86 -25.29
N LEU A 212 24.00 -3.07 -25.72
CA LEU A 212 25.18 -3.76 -25.21
C LEU A 212 26.40 -2.83 -25.28
N ALA A 213 27.12 -2.73 -24.16
CA ALA A 213 28.33 -1.93 -24.10
C ALA A 213 29.36 -2.44 -25.13
N PRO A 214 30.03 -1.58 -25.92
CA PRO A 214 31.07 -2.00 -26.83
C PRO A 214 32.23 -2.61 -26.03
N ALA A 215 32.45 -3.91 -26.19
CA ALA A 215 33.49 -4.61 -25.46
C ALA A 215 34.11 -5.74 -26.30
N GLY A 216 35.40 -5.96 -26.13
CA GLY A 216 36.10 -7.12 -26.71
C GLY A 216 35.65 -8.41 -26.02
N VAL A 217 35.22 -9.38 -26.81
CA VAL A 217 34.79 -10.70 -26.31
C VAL A 217 35.98 -11.40 -25.66
N ARG A 218 35.84 -11.80 -24.40
CA ARG A 218 36.82 -12.68 -23.75
C ARG A 218 36.66 -14.09 -24.32
N SER A 219 37.70 -14.60 -24.98
CA SER A 219 37.76 -16.00 -25.41
C SER A 219 38.07 -16.90 -24.22
N SER A 220 37.08 -17.64 -23.71
CA SER A 220 37.32 -18.75 -22.77
C SER A 220 37.51 -20.06 -23.55
N THR A 221 38.46 -20.89 -23.15
CA THR A 221 38.82 -22.13 -23.85
C THR A 221 37.94 -23.33 -23.51
N GLY A 222 36.97 -23.20 -22.59
CA GLY A 222 36.11 -24.28 -22.09
C GLY A 222 34.61 -23.98 -22.03
N GLY A 223 34.16 -22.81 -22.50
CA GLY A 223 32.76 -22.37 -22.46
C GLY A 223 32.33 -21.81 -21.10
N GLU A 224 31.40 -20.84 -21.11
CA GLU A 224 30.82 -20.26 -19.90
C GLU A 224 29.29 -20.27 -19.99
N LEU A 225 28.62 -20.69 -18.91
CA LEU A 225 27.18 -20.62 -18.73
C LEU A 225 26.86 -19.48 -17.76
N ALA A 226 26.03 -18.54 -18.18
CA ALA A 226 25.57 -17.44 -17.34
C ALA A 226 24.09 -17.67 -16.95
N VAL A 227 23.83 -17.85 -15.66
CA VAL A 227 22.50 -18.14 -15.14
C VAL A 227 21.69 -16.85 -15.05
N LEU A 228 20.68 -16.72 -15.92
CA LEU A 228 19.74 -15.61 -15.93
C LEU A 228 18.41 -16.05 -15.31
N ALA A 229 18.49 -16.53 -14.07
CA ALA A 229 17.35 -16.91 -13.25
C ALA A 229 17.22 -15.97 -12.04
N GLY A 230 16.01 -15.85 -11.50
CA GLY A 230 15.79 -15.32 -10.17
C GLY A 230 15.99 -16.39 -9.09
N TRP A 231 15.48 -16.11 -7.89
CA TRP A 231 15.74 -16.87 -6.66
C TRP A 231 14.46 -17.41 -6.03
N ARG A 232 13.36 -17.33 -6.78
CA ARG A 232 12.08 -17.91 -6.41
C ARG A 232 11.99 -19.32 -6.97
N PHE A 233 11.11 -20.15 -6.43
CA PHE A 233 10.98 -21.54 -6.87
C PHE A 233 10.65 -21.61 -8.38
N ARG A 234 9.77 -20.73 -8.86
CA ARG A 234 9.38 -20.63 -10.26
C ARG A 234 10.52 -20.30 -11.23
N ASP A 235 11.60 -19.71 -10.74
CA ASP A 235 12.77 -19.36 -11.57
C ASP A 235 13.65 -20.58 -11.88
N GLY A 236 13.42 -21.71 -11.20
CA GLY A 236 13.95 -23.03 -11.54
C GLY A 236 15.43 -23.26 -11.22
N LEU A 237 15.94 -22.62 -10.16
CA LEU A 237 17.32 -22.86 -9.71
C LEU A 237 17.57 -24.33 -9.31
N THR A 238 16.57 -25.01 -8.74
CA THR A 238 16.63 -26.45 -8.42
C THR A 238 16.71 -27.30 -9.68
N LEU A 239 15.87 -27.00 -10.68
CA LEU A 239 15.90 -27.64 -12.01
C LEU A 239 17.27 -27.48 -12.67
N LEU A 240 17.87 -26.28 -12.59
CA LEU A 240 19.22 -26.04 -13.09
C LEU A 240 20.26 -26.90 -12.37
N CYS A 241 20.23 -26.94 -11.03
CA CYS A 241 21.15 -27.77 -10.26
C CYS A 241 21.07 -29.24 -10.70
N ASP A 242 19.86 -29.79 -10.84
CA ASP A 242 19.69 -31.18 -11.28
C ASP A 242 20.21 -31.41 -12.70
N ALA A 243 20.01 -30.46 -13.62
CA ALA A 243 20.60 -30.52 -14.96
C ALA A 243 22.15 -30.48 -14.93
N LEU A 244 22.73 -29.64 -14.06
CA LEU A 244 24.17 -29.53 -13.88
C LEU A 244 24.79 -30.80 -13.28
N ASP A 245 24.07 -31.49 -12.40
CA ASP A 245 24.50 -32.80 -11.88
C ASP A 245 24.54 -33.89 -12.95
N ILE A 246 23.61 -33.84 -13.93
CA ILE A 246 23.64 -34.73 -15.09
C ILE A 246 24.82 -34.41 -16.01
N ILE A 247 25.15 -33.12 -16.19
CA ILE A 247 26.27 -32.67 -17.03
C ILE A 247 27.63 -32.95 -16.38
N ALA A 248 27.73 -32.91 -15.05
CA ALA A 248 28.99 -32.95 -14.33
C ALA A 248 29.96 -34.07 -14.76
N PRO A 249 29.54 -35.34 -14.95
CA PRO A 249 30.45 -36.41 -15.40
C PRO A 249 30.98 -36.24 -16.82
N MET A 250 30.29 -35.48 -17.67
CA MET A 250 30.59 -35.28 -19.09
C MET A 250 30.99 -33.83 -19.43
N ALA A 251 31.17 -32.98 -18.43
CA ALA A 251 31.43 -31.56 -18.63
C ALA A 251 32.77 -31.32 -19.36
N PRO A 252 32.82 -30.41 -20.34
CA PRO A 252 34.06 -30.05 -21.01
C PRO A 252 35.07 -29.46 -20.02
N LYS A 253 36.37 -29.73 -20.26
CA LYS A 253 37.44 -29.19 -19.42
C LYS A 253 37.44 -27.66 -19.47
N GLY A 254 37.41 -27.03 -18.30
CA GLY A 254 37.45 -25.57 -18.19
C GLY A 254 36.08 -24.88 -18.25
N LEU A 255 34.97 -25.64 -18.23
CA LEU A 255 33.63 -25.08 -18.11
C LEU A 255 33.52 -24.16 -16.88
N THR A 256 32.84 -23.03 -17.04
CA THR A 256 32.49 -22.12 -15.95
C THR A 256 30.98 -21.88 -15.90
N VAL A 257 30.40 -21.93 -14.71
CA VAL A 257 28.99 -21.56 -14.45
C VAL A 257 28.97 -20.32 -13.58
N THR A 258 28.36 -19.24 -14.07
CA THR A 258 28.28 -17.96 -13.37
C THR A 258 26.84 -17.63 -13.01
N ALA A 259 26.56 -17.40 -11.73
CA ALA A 259 25.29 -16.91 -11.21
C ALA A 259 25.46 -15.55 -10.52
N PHE A 260 24.39 -14.76 -10.45
CA PHE A 260 24.43 -13.36 -9.96
C PHE A 260 23.69 -13.21 -8.63
N GLY A 261 23.82 -12.08 -7.94
CA GLY A 261 22.91 -11.72 -6.85
C GLY A 261 21.64 -11.01 -7.37
N PRO A 262 20.72 -10.59 -6.49
CA PRO A 262 20.72 -10.88 -5.05
C PRO A 262 20.45 -12.38 -4.82
N PHE A 263 20.62 -12.95 -3.64
CA PHE A 263 20.21 -14.33 -3.35
C PHE A 263 18.88 -14.34 -2.58
N GLY A 264 18.08 -15.38 -2.78
CA GLY A 264 16.85 -15.62 -2.01
C GLY A 264 16.90 -16.89 -1.19
N LYS A 265 15.75 -17.29 -0.65
CA LYS A 265 15.55 -18.59 0.00
C LYS A 265 14.65 -19.46 -0.89
N ILE A 266 15.08 -20.69 -1.16
CA ILE A 266 14.30 -21.68 -1.89
C ILE A 266 14.13 -22.88 -0.97
N MET A 267 12.89 -23.20 -0.61
CA MET A 267 12.55 -24.28 0.32
C MET A 267 13.35 -24.19 1.65
N GLY A 268 13.54 -22.97 2.17
CA GLY A 268 14.28 -22.74 3.42
C GLY A 268 15.81 -22.73 3.31
N GLU A 269 16.39 -23.09 2.17
CA GLU A 269 17.83 -23.02 1.94
C GLU A 269 18.22 -21.70 1.27
N HIS A 270 19.36 -21.13 1.66
CA HIS A 270 19.95 -19.98 0.98
C HIS A 270 20.34 -20.37 -0.46
N SER A 271 19.78 -19.72 -1.47
CA SER A 271 19.94 -20.09 -2.90
C SER A 271 21.39 -20.12 -3.39
N GLY A 272 22.23 -19.15 -3.00
CA GLY A 272 23.68 -19.21 -3.27
C GLY A 272 24.39 -20.36 -2.53
N GLY A 273 23.89 -20.73 -1.34
CA GLY A 273 24.40 -21.84 -0.55
C GLY A 273 24.06 -23.18 -1.18
N LEU A 274 22.83 -23.34 -1.67
CA LEU A 274 22.36 -24.48 -2.46
C LEU A 274 23.29 -24.72 -3.67
N LEU A 275 23.60 -23.67 -4.44
CA LEU A 275 24.53 -23.76 -5.57
C LEU A 275 25.92 -24.25 -5.13
N LEU A 276 26.52 -23.64 -4.10
CA LEU A 276 27.85 -24.04 -3.62
C LEU A 276 27.86 -25.47 -3.07
N ARG A 277 26.78 -25.89 -2.39
CA ARG A 277 26.65 -27.24 -1.84
C ARG A 277 26.58 -28.30 -2.94
N ARG A 278 25.81 -28.06 -4.00
CA ARG A 278 25.80 -28.95 -5.18
C ARG A 278 27.15 -28.92 -5.90
N ALA A 279 27.76 -27.73 -6.00
CA ALA A 279 29.06 -27.52 -6.62
C ALA A 279 30.23 -28.26 -5.94
N GLU A 280 30.11 -28.75 -4.70
CA GLU A 280 31.15 -29.60 -4.10
C GLU A 280 31.45 -30.86 -4.95
N ARG A 281 30.50 -31.30 -5.79
CA ARG A 281 30.62 -32.50 -6.64
C ARG A 281 30.90 -32.18 -8.10
N TRP A 282 30.86 -30.91 -8.50
CA TRP A 282 31.00 -30.52 -9.90
C TRP A 282 32.47 -30.30 -10.27
N PRO A 283 32.99 -30.90 -11.36
CA PRO A 283 34.39 -30.79 -11.75
C PRO A 283 34.74 -29.44 -12.43
N PHE A 284 33.75 -28.57 -12.62
CA PHE A 284 33.88 -27.29 -13.31
C PHE A 284 33.84 -26.10 -12.33
N LYS A 285 34.20 -24.91 -12.84
CA LYS A 285 34.25 -23.68 -12.04
C LYS A 285 32.84 -23.14 -11.83
N VAL A 286 32.53 -22.68 -10.62
CA VAL A 286 31.27 -22.01 -10.27
C VAL A 286 31.60 -20.64 -9.72
N ASN A 287 31.11 -19.59 -10.36
CA ASN A 287 31.32 -18.21 -9.97
C ASN A 287 29.99 -17.58 -9.49
N LEU A 288 30.04 -16.89 -8.37
CA LEU A 288 28.90 -16.18 -7.79
C LEU A 288 29.25 -14.70 -7.75
N LEU A 289 28.47 -13.90 -8.47
CA LEU A 289 28.62 -12.45 -8.56
C LEU A 289 27.64 -11.75 -7.61
N ALA A 290 27.97 -10.53 -7.21
CA ALA A 290 27.07 -9.66 -6.46
C ALA A 290 25.78 -9.32 -7.24
N HIS A 291 24.85 -8.62 -6.59
CA HIS A 291 23.65 -8.11 -7.23
C HIS A 291 23.99 -7.31 -8.50
N ALA A 292 23.32 -7.64 -9.59
CA ALA A 292 23.48 -6.98 -10.88
C ALA A 292 22.11 -6.69 -11.48
N SER A 293 21.96 -5.52 -12.10
CA SER A 293 20.75 -5.17 -12.84
C SER A 293 20.59 -6.11 -14.05
N PRO A 294 19.36 -6.28 -14.58
CA PRO A 294 19.13 -7.07 -15.80
C PRO A 294 20.05 -6.64 -16.96
N ALA A 295 20.22 -5.33 -17.16
CA ALA A 295 21.13 -4.77 -18.17
C ALA A 295 22.58 -5.25 -17.97
N ALA A 296 23.09 -5.16 -16.73
CA ALA A 296 24.45 -5.56 -16.39
C ALA A 296 24.68 -7.06 -16.57
N LYS A 297 23.65 -7.90 -16.34
CA LYS A 297 23.70 -9.34 -16.62
C LYS A 297 23.85 -9.60 -18.12
N LEU A 298 23.10 -8.91 -18.98
CA LEU A 298 23.22 -9.05 -20.44
C LEU A 298 24.60 -8.59 -20.94
N ASP A 299 25.11 -7.47 -20.42
CA ASP A 299 26.47 -7.00 -20.74
C ASP A 299 27.54 -8.00 -20.28
N TYR A 300 27.31 -8.69 -19.16
CA TYR A 300 28.21 -9.75 -18.72
C TYR A 300 28.23 -10.90 -19.73
N VAL A 301 27.05 -11.41 -20.12
CA VAL A 301 26.91 -12.50 -21.10
C VAL A 301 27.64 -12.16 -22.40
N ALA A 302 27.43 -10.94 -22.92
CA ALA A 302 28.08 -10.45 -24.13
C ALA A 302 29.61 -10.40 -24.00
N ARG A 303 30.12 -9.84 -22.90
CA ARG A 303 31.56 -9.68 -22.64
C ARG A 303 32.28 -11.00 -22.42
N ALA A 304 31.63 -11.92 -21.71
CA ALA A 304 32.17 -13.23 -21.41
C ALA A 304 32.09 -14.20 -22.59
N GLY A 305 31.27 -13.89 -23.62
CA GLY A 305 30.95 -14.86 -24.67
C GLY A 305 30.20 -16.08 -24.11
N ALA A 306 29.43 -15.88 -23.03
CA ALA A 306 28.74 -16.94 -22.32
C ALA A 306 27.41 -17.31 -23.00
N ILE A 307 26.91 -18.51 -22.72
CA ILE A 307 25.56 -18.94 -23.08
C ILE A 307 24.65 -18.66 -21.88
N ALA A 308 23.60 -17.88 -22.09
CA ALA A 308 22.61 -17.61 -21.05
C ALA A 308 21.75 -18.86 -20.78
N VAL A 309 21.49 -19.17 -19.50
CA VAL A 309 20.61 -20.28 -19.10
C VAL A 309 19.41 -19.72 -18.34
N ILE A 310 18.20 -20.04 -18.82
CA ILE A 310 16.91 -19.55 -18.29
C ILE A 310 16.03 -20.76 -17.93
N PRO A 311 16.20 -21.34 -16.73
CA PRO A 311 15.66 -22.65 -16.35
C PRO A 311 14.26 -22.57 -15.72
N ALA A 312 13.41 -21.62 -16.11
CA ALA A 312 12.17 -21.33 -15.39
C ALA A 312 11.15 -22.50 -15.38
N HIS A 313 10.41 -22.67 -14.28
CA HIS A 313 9.22 -23.52 -14.19
C HIS A 313 7.94 -22.81 -14.64
N ALA A 314 7.89 -21.49 -14.51
CA ALA A 314 6.78 -20.65 -14.95
C ALA A 314 7.29 -19.25 -15.30
N ALA A 315 6.66 -18.58 -16.25
CA ALA A 315 7.10 -17.25 -16.71
C ALA A 315 5.92 -16.39 -17.18
N SER A 316 5.59 -15.33 -16.44
CA SER A 316 4.44 -14.47 -16.82
C SER A 316 4.77 -13.46 -17.92
N THR A 317 6.01 -12.97 -17.98
CA THR A 317 6.44 -11.89 -18.90
C THR A 317 7.29 -12.37 -20.07
N GLY A 318 8.14 -13.38 -19.83
CA GLY A 318 9.15 -13.87 -20.76
C GLY A 318 10.29 -12.86 -21.02
N GLY A 319 10.44 -11.84 -20.15
CA GLY A 319 11.31 -10.69 -20.40
C GLY A 319 12.77 -11.06 -20.67
N THR A 320 13.33 -12.04 -19.95
CA THR A 320 14.72 -12.48 -20.14
C THR A 320 14.95 -13.11 -21.52
N VAL A 321 14.02 -13.95 -22.01
CA VAL A 321 14.11 -14.56 -23.35
C VAL A 321 14.05 -13.48 -24.43
N ALA A 322 13.12 -12.53 -24.29
CA ALA A 322 13.00 -11.41 -25.22
C ALA A 322 14.29 -10.58 -25.27
N ALA A 323 14.85 -10.24 -24.10
CA ALA A 323 16.06 -9.45 -24.00
C ALA A 323 17.29 -10.16 -24.62
N CYS A 324 17.43 -11.48 -24.45
CA CYS A 324 18.49 -12.23 -25.11
C CYS A 324 18.33 -12.26 -26.64
N ILE A 325 17.09 -12.38 -27.15
CA ILE A 325 16.82 -12.34 -28.60
C ILE A 325 17.16 -10.98 -29.20
N GLU A 326 16.70 -9.90 -28.56
CA GLU A 326 16.95 -8.53 -29.04
C GLU A 326 18.43 -8.17 -29.00
N ALA A 327 19.15 -8.60 -27.95
CA ALA A 327 20.58 -8.41 -27.81
C ALA A 327 21.42 -9.34 -28.70
N GLY A 328 20.82 -10.34 -29.36
CA GLY A 328 21.53 -11.35 -30.14
C GLY A 328 22.48 -12.21 -29.27
N LEU A 329 22.07 -12.55 -28.05
CA LEU A 329 22.84 -13.36 -27.11
C LEU A 329 22.41 -14.84 -27.18
N PRO A 330 23.34 -15.80 -27.21
CA PRO A 330 23.01 -17.22 -27.23
C PRO A 330 22.38 -17.63 -25.89
N PHE A 331 21.30 -18.41 -25.93
CA PHE A 331 20.67 -18.93 -24.72
C PHE A 331 20.12 -20.35 -24.85
N VAL A 332 19.94 -21.00 -23.70
CA VAL A 332 19.13 -22.21 -23.50
C VAL A 332 18.04 -21.87 -22.47
N ALA A 333 16.79 -22.16 -22.80
CA ALA A 333 15.65 -21.80 -21.96
C ALA A 333 14.54 -22.84 -21.98
N THR A 334 13.75 -22.87 -20.92
CA THR A 334 12.60 -23.76 -20.77
C THR A 334 11.36 -23.24 -21.53
N ASN A 335 10.55 -24.17 -22.01
CA ASN A 335 9.34 -23.97 -22.79
C ASN A 335 8.13 -23.80 -21.87
N VAL A 336 8.07 -22.67 -21.16
CA VAL A 336 7.02 -22.37 -20.19
C VAL A 336 6.36 -21.04 -20.50
N ASP A 337 5.03 -21.00 -20.44
CA ASP A 337 4.21 -19.78 -20.47
C ASP A 337 4.69 -18.72 -21.47
N ALA A 338 5.02 -17.52 -21.01
CA ALA A 338 5.45 -16.40 -21.84
C ALA A 338 6.83 -16.61 -22.48
N ASN A 339 7.70 -17.50 -21.98
CA ASN A 339 8.95 -17.81 -22.68
C ASN A 339 8.66 -18.38 -24.07
N ALA A 340 7.66 -19.25 -24.18
CA ALA A 340 7.22 -19.83 -25.45
C ALA A 340 6.69 -18.77 -26.42
N GLU A 341 5.99 -17.75 -25.90
CA GLU A 341 5.46 -16.63 -26.69
C GLU A 341 6.56 -15.69 -27.20
N ARG A 342 7.69 -15.58 -26.48
CA ARG A 342 8.82 -14.72 -26.87
C ARG A 342 9.77 -15.37 -27.87
N TRP A 343 9.82 -16.69 -27.91
CA TRP A 343 10.75 -17.38 -28.78
C TRP A 343 10.41 -17.16 -30.26
N SER A 344 11.42 -16.88 -31.07
CA SER A 344 11.28 -16.66 -32.52
C SER A 344 12.25 -17.51 -33.31
N ALA A 345 11.72 -18.30 -34.25
CA ALA A 345 12.54 -19.09 -35.18
C ALA A 345 13.49 -18.23 -36.03
N GLN A 346 13.16 -16.94 -36.24
CA GLN A 346 13.99 -16.00 -37.00
C GLN A 346 15.29 -15.66 -36.27
N ALA A 347 15.31 -15.76 -34.94
CA ALA A 347 16.46 -15.43 -34.12
C ALA A 347 17.59 -16.49 -34.20
N ARG A 348 17.38 -17.63 -34.88
CA ARG A 348 18.34 -18.75 -34.98
C ARG A 348 18.83 -19.28 -33.62
N GLN A 349 17.95 -19.23 -32.62
CA GLN A 349 18.17 -19.76 -31.28
C GLN A 349 17.81 -21.25 -31.23
N PRO A 350 18.36 -22.03 -30.28
CA PRO A 350 17.87 -23.37 -29.97
C PRO A 350 16.37 -23.35 -29.67
N ARG A 351 15.68 -24.46 -29.94
CA ARG A 351 14.30 -24.62 -29.48
C ARG A 351 14.28 -24.64 -27.95
N LEU A 352 13.23 -24.06 -27.38
CA LEU A 352 12.96 -24.21 -25.95
C LEU A 352 12.71 -25.68 -25.60
N VAL A 353 13.09 -26.07 -24.40
CA VAL A 353 12.95 -27.46 -23.90
C VAL A 353 11.96 -27.54 -22.75
N ASP A 354 11.33 -28.68 -22.55
CA ASP A 354 10.45 -28.87 -21.40
C ASP A 354 11.20 -28.62 -20.07
N PRO A 355 10.53 -28.15 -19.01
CA PRO A 355 11.14 -27.88 -17.71
C PRO A 355 11.48 -29.19 -16.96
N ASP A 356 12.38 -29.96 -17.55
CA ASP A 356 12.89 -31.25 -17.10
C ASP A 356 14.43 -31.24 -17.08
N ALA A 357 15.03 -31.86 -16.07
CA ALA A 357 16.46 -31.77 -15.83
C ALA A 357 17.27 -32.43 -16.95
N ALA A 358 16.82 -33.55 -17.50
CA ALA A 358 17.52 -34.26 -18.56
C ALA A 358 17.40 -33.50 -19.90
N ALA A 359 16.22 -32.97 -20.21
CA ALA A 359 16.01 -32.15 -21.40
C ALA A 359 16.85 -30.86 -21.36
N LEU A 360 16.89 -30.19 -20.21
CA LEU A 360 17.72 -29.00 -20.00
C LEU A 360 19.21 -29.33 -20.09
N ALA A 361 19.65 -30.43 -19.47
CA ALA A 361 21.04 -30.89 -19.55
C ALA A 361 21.47 -31.17 -20.99
N GLN A 362 20.63 -31.88 -21.75
CA GLN A 362 20.90 -32.19 -23.16
C GLN A 362 21.02 -30.91 -24.00
N ALA A 363 20.14 -29.93 -23.79
CA ALA A 363 20.18 -28.66 -24.53
C ALA A 363 21.42 -27.83 -24.18
N ILE A 364 21.83 -27.80 -22.90
CA ILE A 364 23.06 -27.13 -22.46
C ILE A 364 24.28 -27.81 -23.10
N SER A 365 24.38 -29.14 -23.06
CA SER A 365 25.48 -29.88 -23.69
C SER A 365 25.56 -29.61 -25.19
N ALA A 366 24.43 -29.67 -25.90
CA ALA A 366 24.38 -29.38 -27.33
C ALA A 366 24.83 -27.94 -27.66
N ALA A 367 24.44 -26.97 -26.82
CA ALA A 367 24.84 -25.57 -27.00
C ALA A 367 26.32 -25.33 -26.65
N LEU A 368 26.91 -26.12 -25.74
CA LEU A 368 28.36 -26.08 -25.49
C LEU A 368 29.16 -26.70 -26.63
N ASP A 369 28.65 -27.76 -27.25
CA ASP A 369 29.30 -28.46 -28.38
C ASP A 369 29.23 -27.65 -29.68
N ASP A 370 28.07 -27.07 -30.00
CA ASP A 370 27.85 -26.18 -31.14
C ASP A 370 27.16 -24.88 -30.70
N PRO A 371 27.93 -23.86 -30.27
CA PRO A 371 27.39 -22.60 -29.77
C PRO A 371 26.43 -21.92 -30.74
N PRO A 372 25.22 -21.55 -30.30
CA PRO A 372 24.24 -20.87 -31.14
C PRO A 372 24.81 -19.56 -31.70
N ARG A 373 24.44 -19.26 -32.96
CA ARG A 373 24.80 -18.00 -33.64
C ARG A 373 23.55 -17.18 -33.92
N PRO A 374 22.99 -16.54 -32.88
CA PRO A 374 21.72 -15.88 -33.00
C PRO A 374 21.81 -14.62 -33.87
N LEU A 375 20.66 -14.27 -34.47
CA LEU A 375 20.48 -13.00 -35.15
C LEU A 375 19.58 -12.11 -34.29
N PRO A 376 19.97 -10.84 -34.04
CA PRO A 376 19.09 -9.86 -33.41
C PRO A 376 17.79 -9.74 -34.20
N VAL A 377 16.65 -9.78 -33.50
CA VAL A 377 15.33 -9.52 -34.06
C VAL A 377 14.77 -8.27 -33.39
N ASP A 378 14.44 -7.24 -34.18
CA ASP A 378 13.81 -6.02 -33.65
C ASP A 378 12.31 -6.28 -33.38
N SER A 379 11.99 -6.69 -32.15
CA SER A 379 10.62 -6.73 -31.62
C SER A 379 10.19 -5.44 -30.94
N LEU A 380 11.13 -4.56 -30.61
CA LEU A 380 10.90 -3.35 -29.82
C LEU A 380 10.00 -2.36 -30.57
N SER A 381 10.26 -2.13 -31.85
CA SER A 381 9.47 -1.20 -32.67
C SER A 381 7.98 -1.58 -32.71
N GLN A 382 7.69 -2.88 -32.89
CA GLN A 382 6.31 -3.40 -32.91
C GLN A 382 5.67 -3.36 -31.51
N CYS A 383 6.44 -3.68 -30.46
CA CYS A 383 5.98 -3.62 -29.08
C CYS A 383 5.60 -2.18 -28.68
N ARG A 384 6.46 -1.21 -28.97
CA ARG A 384 6.21 0.22 -28.75
C ARG A 384 4.91 0.65 -29.42
N GLN A 385 4.73 0.35 -30.70
CA GLN A 385 3.49 0.70 -31.41
C GLN A 385 2.25 0.08 -30.76
N SER A 386 2.34 -1.19 -30.33
CA SER A 386 1.24 -1.88 -29.65
C SER A 386 0.82 -1.19 -28.36
N TRP A 387 1.79 -0.69 -27.57
CA TRP A 387 1.52 0.12 -26.38
C TRP A 387 0.89 1.47 -26.70
N LEU A 388 1.39 2.16 -27.71
CA LEU A 388 0.83 3.45 -28.15
C LEU A 388 -0.62 3.32 -28.62
N ASP A 389 -0.98 2.19 -29.24
CA ASP A 389 -2.34 1.90 -29.67
C ASP A 389 -3.30 1.70 -28.49
N THR A 390 -2.81 1.26 -27.32
CA THR A 390 -3.65 1.07 -26.12
C THR A 390 -4.22 2.38 -25.58
N ARG A 391 -3.60 3.52 -25.90
CA ARG A 391 -4.09 4.86 -25.53
C ARG A 391 -5.42 5.20 -26.20
N ASN A 392 -5.79 4.49 -27.27
CA ASN A 392 -7.04 4.70 -27.98
C ASN A 392 -8.15 3.87 -27.35
N LEU A 393 -8.65 4.35 -26.21
CA LEU A 393 -9.84 3.78 -25.63
C LEU A 393 -11.09 4.27 -26.38
N PRO A 394 -12.08 3.40 -26.62
CA PRO A 394 -13.38 3.88 -27.08
C PRO A 394 -13.90 4.89 -26.07
N THR A 395 -14.38 6.05 -26.55
CA THR A 395 -14.98 7.07 -25.69
C THR A 395 -15.98 6.40 -24.76
N PRO A 396 -15.90 6.60 -23.42
CA PRO A 396 -16.79 5.92 -22.50
C PRO A 396 -18.24 6.23 -22.87
N THR A 397 -18.91 5.27 -23.50
CA THR A 397 -20.33 5.36 -23.89
C THR A 397 -21.26 5.10 -22.73
N ARG A 398 -20.73 4.86 -21.52
CA ARG A 398 -21.52 4.89 -20.28
C ARG A 398 -21.87 6.34 -19.92
N ARG A 399 -22.70 6.96 -20.77
CA ARG A 399 -23.67 7.93 -20.27
C ARG A 399 -24.62 7.11 -19.40
N TRP A 400 -24.42 7.17 -18.09
CA TRP A 400 -25.38 6.68 -17.14
C TRP A 400 -26.66 7.50 -17.31
N ARG A 401 -27.56 7.02 -18.16
CA ARG A 401 -28.96 7.38 -18.05
C ARG A 401 -29.40 6.71 -16.76
N VAL A 402 -29.52 7.50 -15.69
CA VAL A 402 -30.53 7.20 -14.67
C VAL A 402 -31.81 7.06 -15.46
N ASP A 403 -32.29 5.83 -15.60
CA ASP A 403 -33.51 5.59 -16.31
C ASP A 403 -34.60 6.26 -15.46
N LYS A 404 -34.98 7.48 -15.84
CA LYS A 404 -36.08 8.20 -15.21
C LYS A 404 -37.42 7.49 -15.45
N SER A 405 -37.44 6.37 -16.18
CA SER A 405 -38.61 5.50 -16.34
C SER A 405 -38.70 4.42 -15.26
N ALA A 406 -38.88 4.86 -14.02
CA ALA A 406 -39.79 4.24 -13.05
C ALA A 406 -40.35 5.40 -12.20
N GLY A 407 -41.63 5.70 -12.36
CA GLY A 407 -42.26 6.97 -11.96
C GLY A 407 -42.42 7.25 -10.46
N SER A 408 -41.51 6.81 -9.58
CA SER A 408 -41.45 7.26 -8.19
C SER A 408 -40.06 7.05 -7.60
N SER A 409 -39.47 8.08 -6.99
CA SER A 409 -38.27 7.93 -6.16
C SER A 409 -38.55 6.91 -5.05
N PRO A 410 -37.67 5.92 -4.77
CA PRO A 410 -37.97 4.85 -3.81
C PRO A 410 -38.05 5.40 -2.38
N LEU A 411 -39.07 4.99 -1.62
CA LEU A 411 -39.13 5.32 -0.18
C LEU A 411 -37.95 4.65 0.54
N VAL A 412 -37.16 5.43 1.27
CA VAL A 412 -36.09 4.91 2.14
C VAL A 412 -36.56 4.97 3.59
N SER A 413 -36.56 3.82 4.25
CA SER A 413 -36.83 3.74 5.68
C SER A 413 -35.54 3.81 6.47
N ILE A 414 -35.37 4.86 7.25
CA ILE A 414 -34.28 4.97 8.21
C ILE A 414 -34.71 4.29 9.50
N VAL A 415 -33.99 3.26 9.92
CA VAL A 415 -34.25 2.52 11.16
C VAL A 415 -33.17 2.88 12.18
N MET A 416 -33.59 3.50 13.28
CA MET A 416 -32.71 3.95 14.35
C MET A 416 -33.14 3.32 15.68
N ALA A 417 -32.22 2.65 16.36
CA ALA A 417 -32.44 2.14 17.71
C ALA A 417 -31.84 3.13 18.72
N HIS A 418 -32.58 3.38 19.80
CA HIS A 418 -32.20 4.35 20.82
C HIS A 418 -32.38 3.78 22.22
N ARG A 419 -31.45 4.12 23.12
CA ARG A 419 -31.64 3.92 24.56
C ARG A 419 -30.77 4.90 25.36
N ASN A 420 -31.40 5.75 26.17
CA ASN A 420 -30.73 6.56 27.20
C ASN A 420 -29.59 7.48 26.70
N ARG A 421 -29.69 8.02 25.47
CA ARG A 421 -28.66 8.91 24.88
C ARG A 421 -29.25 10.20 24.28
N PRO A 422 -30.00 11.01 25.04
CA PRO A 422 -30.82 12.08 24.47
C PRO A 422 -30.00 13.16 23.73
N LEU A 423 -28.77 13.42 24.16
CA LEU A 423 -27.87 14.35 23.48
C LEU A 423 -27.51 13.89 22.07
N TYR A 424 -27.20 12.60 21.92
CA TYR A 424 -26.76 12.07 20.63
C TYR A 424 -27.95 11.86 19.69
N LEU A 425 -29.08 11.38 20.23
CA LEU A 425 -30.32 11.23 19.48
C LEU A 425 -30.75 12.54 18.79
N LYS A 426 -30.64 13.68 19.49
CA LYS A 426 -30.94 14.99 18.91
C LYS A 426 -30.04 15.31 17.71
N GLN A 427 -28.74 15.02 17.82
CA GLN A 427 -27.79 15.25 16.72
C GLN A 427 -28.06 14.32 15.53
N ALA A 428 -28.36 13.05 15.79
CA ALA A 428 -28.68 12.07 14.77
C ALA A 428 -29.99 12.40 14.03
N ILE A 429 -31.04 12.82 14.74
CA ILE A 429 -32.30 13.27 14.12
C ILE A 429 -32.06 14.53 13.29
N ALA A 430 -31.33 15.52 13.81
CA ALA A 430 -31.02 16.73 13.05
C ALA A 430 -30.27 16.42 11.74
N ALA A 431 -29.36 15.44 11.76
CA ALA A 431 -28.65 14.97 10.57
C ALA A 431 -29.57 14.29 9.54
N ILE A 432 -30.61 13.59 10.00
CA ILE A 432 -31.64 13.00 9.13
C ILE A 432 -32.56 14.08 8.55
N GLU A 433 -32.95 15.06 9.34
CA GLU A 433 -33.76 16.20 8.88
C GLU A 433 -33.02 17.08 7.86
N ALA A 434 -31.69 17.07 7.87
CA ALA A 434 -30.83 17.78 6.93
C ALA A 434 -30.56 17.03 5.61
N GLN A 435 -31.13 15.84 5.40
CA GLN A 435 -30.93 15.09 4.16
C GLN A 435 -31.48 15.85 2.95
N THR A 436 -30.77 15.78 1.82
CA THR A 436 -31.20 16.38 0.54
C THR A 436 -32.27 15.57 -0.19
N TYR A 437 -32.53 14.34 0.26
CA TYR A 437 -33.53 13.45 -0.29
C TYR A 437 -34.79 13.46 0.57
N ASP A 438 -35.95 13.79 -0.02
CA ASP A 438 -37.17 14.05 0.75
C ASP A 438 -38.06 12.81 1.00
N HIS A 439 -37.93 11.75 0.21
CA HIS A 439 -38.81 10.58 0.30
C HIS A 439 -38.31 9.58 1.36
N LEU A 440 -38.33 10.04 2.61
CA LEU A 440 -37.79 9.35 3.78
C LEU A 440 -38.87 9.11 4.85
N GLU A 441 -38.83 7.94 5.49
CA GLU A 441 -39.47 7.74 6.79
C GLU A 441 -38.42 7.38 7.85
N LEU A 442 -38.49 8.01 9.02
CA LEU A 442 -37.70 7.61 10.19
C LEU A 442 -38.55 6.70 11.10
N VAL A 443 -38.04 5.52 11.38
CA VAL A 443 -38.58 4.59 12.38
C VAL A 443 -37.61 4.55 13.56
N LEU A 444 -37.89 5.38 14.56
CA LEU A 444 -37.13 5.44 15.81
C LEU A 444 -37.67 4.39 16.78
N VAL A 445 -36.81 3.51 17.28
CA VAL A 445 -37.16 2.46 18.24
C VAL A 445 -36.51 2.75 19.58
N ASP A 446 -37.31 3.13 20.57
CA ASP A 446 -36.87 3.28 21.95
C ASP A 446 -36.84 1.91 22.64
N ASP A 447 -35.64 1.38 22.85
CA ASP A 447 -35.39 0.05 23.43
C ASP A 447 -35.40 0.07 24.96
N GLY A 448 -36.47 0.63 25.53
CA GLY A 448 -36.71 0.65 26.98
C GLY A 448 -35.86 1.68 27.71
N SER A 449 -35.87 2.94 27.25
CA SER A 449 -35.28 4.04 28.00
C SER A 449 -36.01 4.26 29.33
N ASP A 450 -35.22 4.42 30.39
CA ASP A 450 -35.69 4.60 31.76
C ASP A 450 -35.41 6.02 32.31
N LEU A 451 -34.69 6.84 31.56
CA LEU A 451 -34.44 8.25 31.89
C LEU A 451 -35.65 9.13 31.57
N ASP A 452 -36.10 9.92 32.55
CA ASP A 452 -37.24 10.83 32.39
C ASP A 452 -36.99 11.92 31.33
N GLU A 453 -35.74 12.36 31.16
CA GLU A 453 -35.38 13.31 30.11
C GLU A 453 -35.59 12.74 28.70
N VAL A 454 -35.36 11.43 28.50
CA VAL A 454 -35.59 10.77 27.21
C VAL A 454 -37.08 10.63 26.95
N ARG A 455 -37.87 10.24 27.97
CA ARG A 455 -39.33 10.16 27.83
C ARG A 455 -39.93 11.50 27.40
N ARG A 456 -39.55 12.59 28.08
CA ARG A 456 -39.96 13.96 27.71
C ARG A 456 -39.52 14.34 26.30
N LEU A 457 -38.29 13.98 25.90
CA LEU A 457 -37.80 14.22 24.54
C LEU A 457 -38.65 13.49 23.50
N LEU A 458 -38.90 12.20 23.67
CA LEU A 458 -39.73 11.40 22.75
C LEU A 458 -41.16 11.92 22.67
N ASP A 459 -41.76 12.32 23.81
CA ASP A 459 -43.10 12.93 23.84
C ASP A 459 -43.16 14.26 23.08
N THR A 460 -42.07 15.03 23.13
CA THR A 460 -41.94 16.29 22.37
C THR A 460 -41.75 16.06 20.88
N LEU A 461 -41.06 15.00 20.48
CA LEU A 461 -40.79 14.67 19.07
C LEU A 461 -41.98 14.01 18.37
N GLU A 462 -42.80 13.26 19.10
CA GLU A 462 -43.91 12.44 18.57
C GLU A 462 -44.85 13.22 17.62
N PRO A 463 -45.34 14.45 17.92
CA PRO A 463 -46.22 15.18 17.02
C PRO A 463 -45.55 15.51 15.68
N THR A 464 -44.29 15.97 15.70
CA THR A 464 -43.52 16.28 14.50
C THR A 464 -43.21 15.04 13.68
N PHE A 465 -42.91 13.91 14.34
CA PHE A 465 -42.71 12.63 13.67
C PHE A 465 -43.97 12.22 12.93
N ARG A 466 -45.15 12.27 13.57
CA ARG A 466 -46.43 11.92 12.91
C ARG A 466 -46.74 12.81 11.71
N GLN A 467 -46.46 14.12 11.81
CA GLN A 467 -46.66 15.06 10.69
C GLN A 467 -45.79 14.71 9.47
N ARG A 468 -44.58 14.19 9.68
CA ARG A 468 -43.67 13.74 8.62
C ARG A 468 -43.95 12.30 8.13
N GLY A 469 -44.93 11.60 8.72
CA GLY A 469 -45.15 10.17 8.47
C GLY A 469 -44.11 9.25 9.11
N TRP A 470 -43.31 9.78 10.04
CA TRP A 470 -42.31 9.04 10.82
C TRP A 470 -42.95 8.37 12.04
N LYS A 471 -42.23 7.44 12.67
CA LYS A 471 -42.73 6.62 13.78
C LYS A 471 -41.76 6.58 14.94
N ILE A 472 -42.30 6.59 16.15
CA ILE A 472 -41.58 6.25 17.38
C ILE A 472 -42.21 4.97 17.95
N LEU A 473 -41.40 3.93 18.12
CA LEU A 473 -41.79 2.64 18.68
C LEU A 473 -41.18 2.49 20.06
N ARG A 474 -42.00 2.59 21.10
CA ARG A 474 -41.58 2.33 22.48
C ARG A 474 -41.77 0.85 22.81
N ARG A 475 -40.72 0.20 23.33
CA ARG A 475 -40.77 -1.23 23.68
C ARG A 475 -40.00 -1.51 24.97
N PRO A 476 -40.27 -2.63 25.66
CA PRO A 476 -39.39 -3.12 26.72
C PRO A 476 -37.98 -3.41 26.17
N HIS A 477 -36.96 -3.20 27.00
CA HIS A 477 -35.57 -3.46 26.62
C HIS A 477 -35.38 -4.92 26.18
N LYS A 478 -35.02 -5.13 24.91
CA LYS A 478 -34.59 -6.46 24.39
C LYS A 478 -33.36 -6.38 23.49
N HIS A 479 -32.51 -5.38 23.70
CA HIS A 479 -31.23 -5.18 23.03
C HIS A 479 -31.33 -4.77 21.55
N LEU A 480 -30.17 -4.38 21.00
CA LEU A 480 -30.04 -3.70 19.70
C LEU A 480 -30.65 -4.49 18.54
N GLY A 481 -30.32 -5.79 18.41
CA GLY A 481 -30.85 -6.63 17.33
C GLY A 481 -32.37 -6.68 17.30
N ALA A 482 -33.02 -6.86 18.45
CA ALA A 482 -34.48 -6.90 18.54
C ALA A 482 -35.11 -5.52 18.26
N ALA A 483 -34.44 -4.43 18.65
CA ALA A 483 -34.86 -3.07 18.34
C ALA A 483 -34.81 -2.80 16.82
N ARG A 484 -33.67 -3.11 16.16
CA ARG A 484 -33.53 -3.01 14.70
C ARG A 484 -34.58 -3.86 13.98
N ASN A 485 -34.79 -5.11 14.40
CA ASN A 485 -35.80 -5.98 13.82
C ASN A 485 -37.23 -5.45 13.98
N ALA A 486 -37.57 -4.84 15.12
CA ALA A 486 -38.86 -4.18 15.31
C ALA A 486 -39.02 -2.99 14.34
N GLY A 487 -37.98 -2.18 14.18
CA GLY A 487 -37.97 -1.06 13.23
C GLY A 487 -38.15 -1.51 11.78
N ILE A 488 -37.42 -2.55 11.35
CA ILE A 488 -37.54 -3.12 9.99
C ILE A 488 -38.98 -3.60 9.74
N ARG A 489 -39.58 -4.33 10.69
CA ARG A 489 -40.95 -4.83 10.55
C ARG A 489 -41.99 -3.71 10.48
N ALA A 490 -41.73 -2.58 11.13
CA ALA A 490 -42.64 -1.43 11.12
C ALA A 490 -42.42 -0.46 9.95
N SER A 491 -41.36 -0.67 9.16
CA SER A 491 -41.01 0.16 8.01
C SER A 491 -41.70 -0.29 6.72
N HIS A 492 -41.86 0.61 5.74
CA HIS A 492 -42.53 0.40 4.46
C HIS A 492 -41.67 0.68 3.22
N GLY A 493 -40.53 1.35 3.38
CA GLY A 493 -39.62 1.70 2.29
C GLY A 493 -39.06 0.49 1.54
N GLU A 494 -38.81 0.65 0.25
CA GLU A 494 -38.17 -0.39 -0.58
C GLU A 494 -36.73 -0.64 -0.13
N LEU A 495 -36.09 0.42 0.37
CA LEU A 495 -34.72 0.42 0.88
C LEU A 495 -34.76 0.72 2.38
N ILE A 496 -33.93 0.00 3.12
CA ILE A 496 -33.73 0.19 4.57
C ILE A 496 -32.33 0.77 4.76
N LEU A 497 -32.22 1.86 5.51
CA LEU A 497 -30.95 2.42 5.97
C LEU A 497 -30.91 2.33 7.49
N PHE A 498 -29.94 1.63 8.04
CA PHE A 498 -29.69 1.72 9.48
C PHE A 498 -28.89 2.99 9.79
N VAL A 499 -29.25 3.66 10.88
CA VAL A 499 -28.48 4.78 11.44
C VAL A 499 -28.42 4.61 12.94
N ASP A 500 -27.20 4.62 13.50
CA ASP A 500 -27.02 4.58 14.95
C ASP A 500 -27.30 5.95 15.58
N ASP A 501 -27.85 5.95 16.80
CA ASP A 501 -28.27 7.17 17.49
C ASP A 501 -27.11 8.05 17.99
N ASP A 502 -25.88 7.55 17.88
CA ASP A 502 -24.63 8.27 18.18
C ASP A 502 -23.84 8.72 16.95
N ASN A 503 -24.32 8.40 15.75
CA ASN A 503 -23.74 8.80 14.48
C ASN A 503 -24.58 9.91 13.81
N ALA A 504 -23.95 10.66 12.89
CA ALA A 504 -24.62 11.74 12.16
C ALA A 504 -24.35 11.63 10.66
N LEU A 505 -25.40 11.41 9.88
CA LEU A 505 -25.32 11.39 8.42
C LEU A 505 -24.93 12.76 7.86
N PHE A 506 -24.17 12.75 6.77
CA PHE A 506 -24.00 13.95 5.95
C PHE A 506 -25.25 14.22 5.14
N ALA A 507 -25.53 15.49 4.83
CA ALA A 507 -26.75 15.92 4.12
C ALA A 507 -26.99 15.16 2.80
N GLU A 508 -25.92 14.81 2.08
CA GLU A 508 -25.97 14.11 0.81
C GLU A 508 -25.90 12.57 0.90
N ALA A 509 -25.90 12.00 2.12
CA ALA A 509 -25.61 10.59 2.36
C ALA A 509 -26.61 9.65 1.67
N VAL A 510 -27.92 9.89 1.86
CA VAL A 510 -28.96 9.04 1.25
C VAL A 510 -28.87 9.08 -0.28
N ASP A 511 -28.64 10.25 -0.88
CA ASP A 511 -28.49 10.37 -2.33
C ASP A 511 -27.29 9.59 -2.87
N HIS A 512 -26.19 9.52 -2.11
CA HIS A 512 -25.04 8.69 -2.45
C HIS A 512 -25.36 7.19 -2.37
N PHE A 513 -26.03 6.75 -1.30
CA PHE A 513 -26.48 5.36 -1.20
C PHE A 513 -27.45 4.96 -2.31
N LEU A 514 -28.43 5.81 -2.63
CA LEU A 514 -29.39 5.57 -3.71
C LEU A 514 -28.69 5.40 -5.06
N ARG A 515 -27.76 6.31 -5.38
CA ARG A 515 -26.95 6.22 -6.61
C ARG A 515 -26.15 4.92 -6.65
N ALA A 516 -25.45 4.59 -5.56
CA ALA A 516 -24.63 3.38 -5.48
C ALA A 516 -25.47 2.11 -5.64
N MET A 517 -26.62 2.01 -4.96
CA MET A 517 -27.54 0.88 -5.09
C MET A 517 -28.05 0.71 -6.52
N ALA A 518 -28.33 1.82 -7.21
CA ALA A 518 -28.81 1.81 -8.60
C ALA A 518 -27.72 1.45 -9.61
N THR A 519 -26.52 2.01 -9.50
CA THR A 519 -25.45 1.84 -10.51
C THR A 519 -24.67 0.55 -10.34
N SER A 520 -24.45 0.12 -9.10
CA SER A 520 -23.74 -1.13 -8.82
C SER A 520 -24.67 -2.35 -8.85
N GLY A 521 -25.98 -2.16 -8.68
CA GLY A 521 -26.92 -3.27 -8.49
C GLY A 521 -26.66 -4.05 -7.20
N ALA A 522 -26.08 -3.41 -6.18
CA ALA A 522 -25.85 -4.02 -4.88
C ALA A 522 -27.18 -4.35 -4.18
N ASP A 523 -27.12 -5.37 -3.32
CA ASP A 523 -28.15 -5.72 -2.35
C ASP A 523 -27.95 -4.94 -1.04
N ILE A 524 -26.69 -4.66 -0.71
CA ILE A 524 -26.24 -3.90 0.48
C ILE A 524 -25.13 -2.94 0.07
N CYS A 525 -25.26 -1.66 0.42
CA CYS A 525 -24.20 -0.67 0.32
C CYS A 525 -23.77 -0.20 1.71
N THR A 526 -22.47 -0.27 1.97
CA THR A 526 -21.80 0.34 3.14
C THR A 526 -21.01 1.56 2.67
N ALA A 527 -20.39 2.32 3.57
CA ALA A 527 -19.59 3.49 3.19
C ALA A 527 -18.37 3.67 4.09
N PHE A 528 -17.45 4.54 3.67
CA PHE A 528 -16.45 5.07 4.59
C PHE A 528 -17.11 5.99 5.62
N GLN A 529 -16.39 6.26 6.70
CA GLN A 529 -16.84 7.08 7.81
C GLN A 529 -15.73 7.99 8.30
N LEU A 530 -16.10 9.18 8.76
CA LEU A 530 -15.19 10.06 9.49
C LEU A 530 -15.33 9.79 10.98
N ILE A 531 -14.24 9.37 11.62
CA ILE A 531 -14.23 9.08 13.06
C ILE A 531 -13.93 10.34 13.85
N PHE A 532 -14.69 10.52 14.93
CA PHE A 532 -14.45 11.53 15.96
C PHE A 532 -14.74 10.95 17.37
N TYR A 533 -14.36 11.67 18.42
CA TYR A 533 -14.30 11.13 19.79
C TYR A 533 -15.09 11.96 20.83
N GLU A 534 -15.54 13.15 20.44
CA GLU A 534 -16.22 14.14 21.25
C GLU A 534 -17.72 13.82 21.45
N ASP A 535 -18.43 14.64 22.23
CA ASP A 535 -19.88 14.54 22.45
C ASP A 535 -20.70 15.33 21.43
N PHE A 536 -20.07 16.26 20.74
CA PHE A 536 -20.69 17.05 19.68
C PHE A 536 -20.07 16.70 18.34
N VAL A 537 -20.93 16.55 17.33
CA VAL A 537 -20.53 16.35 15.94
C VAL A 537 -19.69 17.57 15.49
N PRO A 538 -18.52 17.36 14.88
CA PRO A 538 -17.70 18.46 14.36
C PRO A 538 -18.44 19.24 13.26
N GLU A 539 -18.19 20.55 13.20
CA GLU A 539 -18.72 21.41 12.15
C GLU A 539 -17.99 21.23 10.81
N ASP A 540 -16.68 20.97 10.85
CA ASP A 540 -15.83 20.77 9.68
C ASP A 540 -15.46 19.30 9.51
N ARG A 541 -15.65 18.78 8.29
CA ARG A 541 -15.24 17.42 7.91
C ARG A 541 -13.73 17.22 7.94
N ALA A 542 -12.94 18.29 7.80
CA ALA A 542 -11.49 18.23 7.91
C ALA A 542 -11.00 17.81 9.31
N ASP A 543 -11.85 17.89 10.34
CA ASP A 543 -11.52 17.41 11.69
C ASP A 543 -11.66 15.89 11.85
N GLY A 544 -12.22 15.20 10.85
CA GLY A 544 -12.43 13.76 10.84
C GLY A 544 -11.35 12.96 10.12
N LEU A 545 -11.17 11.70 10.51
CA LEU A 545 -10.24 10.78 9.85
C LEU A 545 -10.93 9.49 9.43
N ILE A 546 -10.56 8.98 8.25
CA ILE A 546 -10.97 7.65 7.81
C ILE A 546 -9.96 6.64 8.38
N GLN A 547 -10.43 5.75 9.26
CA GLN A 547 -9.59 4.69 9.87
C GLN A 547 -10.03 3.28 9.50
N TYR A 548 -11.22 3.14 8.90
CA TYR A 548 -11.77 1.86 8.50
C TYR A 548 -12.08 1.91 7.01
N LEU A 549 -11.47 0.99 6.26
CA LEU A 549 -11.52 0.89 4.80
C LEU A 549 -12.07 -0.50 4.44
N PRO A 550 -13.40 -0.71 4.51
CA PRO A 550 -13.98 -2.00 4.21
C PRO A 550 -13.88 -2.34 2.72
N LEU A 551 -13.30 -3.50 2.42
CA LEU A 551 -13.15 -4.01 1.07
C LEU A 551 -14.49 -4.46 0.44
N GLY A 552 -15.48 -4.87 1.23
CA GLY A 552 -16.71 -5.51 0.74
C GLY A 552 -16.55 -7.00 0.42
N GLY A 553 -15.45 -7.62 0.84
CA GLY A 553 -15.04 -9.01 0.59
C GLY A 553 -13.51 -9.14 0.70
N PRO A 554 -12.91 -10.32 0.50
CA PRO A 554 -13.56 -11.62 0.29
C PRO A 554 -14.00 -12.25 1.62
N ASP A 555 -14.92 -13.23 1.54
CA ASP A 555 -15.48 -13.92 2.72
C ASP A 555 -14.40 -14.57 3.60
N ALA A 556 -13.32 -15.05 3.00
CA ALA A 556 -12.19 -15.64 3.74
C ALA A 556 -11.61 -14.67 4.78
N LEU A 557 -11.50 -13.38 4.43
CA LEU A 557 -11.09 -12.35 5.38
C LEU A 557 -12.23 -11.95 6.30
N GLY A 558 -13.47 -12.00 5.80
CA GLY A 558 -14.70 -11.80 6.57
C GLY A 558 -14.90 -12.73 7.77
N LEU A 559 -14.18 -13.87 7.86
CA LEU A 559 -14.15 -14.67 9.09
C LEU A 559 -13.19 -14.09 10.14
N ILE A 560 -12.09 -13.50 9.69
CA ILE A 560 -10.97 -13.02 10.53
C ILE A 560 -11.26 -11.61 11.05
N HIS A 561 -11.56 -10.69 10.14
CA HIS A 561 -11.88 -9.27 10.40
C HIS A 561 -13.10 -8.83 9.60
N ASN A 562 -13.80 -7.79 10.07
CA ASN A 562 -14.96 -7.27 9.33
C ASN A 562 -14.43 -6.55 8.07
N VAL A 563 -14.65 -7.14 6.90
CA VAL A 563 -14.31 -6.53 5.60
C VAL A 563 -15.50 -5.84 4.95
N TYR A 564 -16.72 -6.02 5.47
CA TYR A 564 -17.95 -5.67 4.75
C TYR A 564 -18.36 -4.22 4.95
N GLY A 565 -18.08 -3.67 6.12
CA GLY A 565 -18.44 -2.31 6.51
C GLY A 565 -19.18 -2.26 7.84
N ASP A 566 -19.62 -1.07 8.19
CA ASP A 566 -20.32 -0.76 9.45
C ASP A 566 -21.86 -0.84 9.29
N ALA A 567 -22.56 -0.89 10.41
CA ALA A 567 -24.01 -0.97 10.48
C ALA A 567 -24.74 0.16 9.74
N ASN A 568 -24.17 1.36 9.61
CA ASN A 568 -24.77 2.52 8.94
C ASN A 568 -24.81 2.32 7.40
N ALA A 569 -25.62 1.35 6.97
CA ALA A 569 -25.63 0.78 5.63
C ALA A 569 -27.04 0.75 5.05
N MET A 570 -27.14 0.97 3.73
CA MET A 570 -28.39 0.85 2.98
C MET A 570 -28.52 -0.54 2.38
N MET A 571 -29.71 -1.13 2.46
CA MET A 571 -29.98 -2.46 1.91
C MET A 571 -31.39 -2.56 1.33
N ARG A 572 -31.56 -3.47 0.36
CA ARG A 572 -32.89 -3.79 -0.17
C ARG A 572 -33.71 -4.49 0.90
N ARG A 573 -35.00 -4.16 1.01
CA ARG A 573 -35.93 -4.90 1.88
C ARG A 573 -35.92 -6.41 1.61
N SER A 574 -35.72 -6.81 0.35
CA SER A 574 -35.66 -8.22 -0.07
C SER A 574 -34.51 -9.01 0.58
N VAL A 575 -33.46 -8.34 1.08
CA VAL A 575 -32.36 -9.00 1.82
C VAL A 575 -32.90 -9.76 3.02
N PHE A 576 -33.79 -9.16 3.82
CA PHE A 576 -34.34 -9.78 5.03
C PHE A 576 -35.22 -10.99 4.73
N SER A 577 -35.87 -11.03 3.56
CA SER A 577 -36.61 -12.20 3.10
C SER A 577 -35.70 -13.36 2.66
N ARG A 578 -34.47 -13.05 2.21
CA ARG A 578 -33.51 -14.05 1.73
C ARG A 578 -32.66 -14.66 2.84
N ILE A 579 -32.18 -13.84 3.77
CA ILE A 579 -31.24 -14.29 4.82
C ILE A 579 -31.81 -14.20 6.23
N GLY A 580 -33.02 -13.67 6.41
CA GLY A 580 -33.63 -13.44 7.71
C GLY A 580 -33.19 -12.13 8.37
N PHE A 581 -33.55 -12.00 9.64
CA PHE A 581 -33.34 -10.79 10.45
C PHE A 581 -32.00 -10.82 11.22
N LEU A 582 -31.72 -9.77 12.00
CA LEU A 582 -30.54 -9.72 12.87
C LEU A 582 -30.75 -10.61 14.11
N ILE A 583 -29.64 -11.10 14.68
CA ILE A 583 -29.66 -11.90 15.92
C ILE A 583 -30.26 -11.07 17.07
N GLU A 584 -31.19 -11.64 17.84
CA GLU A 584 -31.84 -10.99 19.00
C GLU A 584 -31.24 -11.44 20.36
N LYS A 585 -30.08 -12.11 20.35
CA LYS A 585 -29.43 -12.65 21.55
C LYS A 585 -28.92 -11.52 22.47
N PRO A 586 -29.22 -11.56 23.78
CA PRO A 586 -28.65 -10.62 24.76
C PRO A 586 -27.12 -10.57 24.72
N GLY A 587 -26.57 -9.35 24.81
CA GLY A 587 -25.12 -9.10 24.88
C GLY A 587 -24.36 -9.25 23.56
N TYR A 588 -25.02 -9.62 22.46
CA TYR A 588 -24.38 -9.68 21.16
C TYR A 588 -24.15 -8.27 20.59
N ALA A 589 -22.94 -7.98 20.11
CA ALA A 589 -22.55 -6.63 19.68
C ALA A 589 -22.22 -6.51 18.18
N MET A 590 -21.87 -7.60 17.51
CA MET A 590 -21.35 -7.60 16.13
C MET A 590 -22.45 -7.87 15.09
N HIS A 591 -23.60 -7.22 15.27
CA HIS A 591 -24.81 -7.47 14.47
C HIS A 591 -24.62 -7.23 12.98
N ASP A 592 -23.90 -6.17 12.62
CA ASP A 592 -23.57 -5.78 11.26
C ASP A 592 -22.67 -6.82 10.58
N TRP A 593 -21.57 -7.19 11.24
CA TRP A 593 -20.61 -8.14 10.70
C TRP A 593 -21.26 -9.50 10.42
N GLU A 594 -21.97 -10.09 11.38
CA GLU A 594 -22.62 -11.39 11.16
C GLU A 594 -23.69 -11.33 10.09
N PHE A 595 -24.48 -10.26 10.04
CA PHE A 595 -25.53 -10.09 9.04
C PHE A 595 -24.92 -9.95 7.64
N PHE A 596 -23.85 -9.16 7.49
CA PHE A 596 -23.14 -9.00 6.22
C PHE A 596 -22.40 -10.27 5.81
N ALA A 597 -21.83 -11.03 6.76
CA ALA A 597 -21.23 -12.32 6.47
C ALA A 597 -22.27 -13.29 5.90
N ARG A 598 -23.45 -13.43 6.54
CA ARG A 598 -24.55 -14.24 5.98
C ARG A 598 -25.01 -13.75 4.61
N ALA A 599 -25.10 -12.43 4.43
CA ALA A 599 -25.47 -11.85 3.15
C ALA A 599 -24.48 -12.24 2.04
N SER A 600 -23.20 -12.04 2.29
CA SER A 600 -22.13 -12.36 1.34
C SER A 600 -22.12 -13.85 1.00
N LEU A 601 -22.18 -14.72 2.02
CA LEU A 601 -22.24 -16.19 1.87
C LEU A 601 -23.50 -16.67 1.13
N ALA A 602 -24.60 -15.92 1.19
CA ALA A 602 -25.82 -16.18 0.42
C ALA A 602 -25.76 -15.64 -1.03
N GLY A 603 -24.59 -15.16 -1.47
CA GLY A 603 -24.35 -14.59 -2.79
C GLY A 603 -24.98 -13.21 -2.99
N LEU A 604 -25.32 -12.49 -1.91
CA LEU A 604 -25.78 -11.10 -2.00
C LEU A 604 -24.62 -10.17 -2.30
N LYS A 605 -24.84 -9.20 -3.18
CA LYS A 605 -23.81 -8.26 -3.59
C LYS A 605 -23.67 -7.14 -2.57
N ILE A 606 -22.56 -7.14 -1.82
CA ILE A 606 -22.17 -6.06 -0.90
C ILE A 606 -21.21 -5.10 -1.61
N ARG A 607 -21.43 -3.79 -1.48
CA ARG A 607 -20.54 -2.76 -2.06
C ARG A 607 -20.27 -1.63 -1.10
N THR A 608 -18.99 -1.35 -0.86
CA THR A 608 -18.56 -0.16 -0.13
C THR A 608 -18.58 1.06 -1.05
N ILE A 609 -19.15 2.15 -0.60
CA ILE A 609 -19.00 3.47 -1.20
C ILE A 609 -17.71 4.08 -0.61
N PRO A 610 -16.64 4.27 -1.39
CA PRO A 610 -15.35 4.76 -0.88
C PRO A 610 -15.38 6.28 -0.69
N LYS A 611 -16.41 6.77 -0.01
CA LYS A 611 -16.62 8.17 0.35
C LYS A 611 -17.19 8.23 1.75
N PRO A 612 -16.68 9.13 2.62
CA PRO A 612 -17.27 9.31 3.93
C PRO A 612 -18.70 9.86 3.82
N LEU A 613 -19.68 9.16 4.38
CA LEU A 613 -21.09 9.57 4.32
C LEU A 613 -21.69 9.93 5.69
N TYR A 614 -20.93 9.74 6.77
CA TYR A 614 -21.38 10.05 8.12
C TYR A 614 -20.20 10.22 9.08
N TRP A 615 -20.50 10.88 10.18
CA TRP A 615 -19.69 10.94 11.38
C TRP A 615 -19.91 9.70 12.22
N TYR A 616 -18.84 8.96 12.50
CA TYR A 616 -18.83 7.81 13.40
C TYR A 616 -18.24 8.20 14.76
N ARG A 617 -19.04 8.12 15.82
CA ARG A 617 -18.60 8.48 17.17
C ARG A 617 -17.95 7.28 17.85
N SER A 618 -16.64 7.37 18.12
CA SER A 618 -15.92 6.33 18.84
C SER A 618 -15.72 6.70 20.31
N LYS A 619 -16.31 5.93 21.23
CA LYS A 619 -16.08 6.05 22.67
C LYS A 619 -15.42 4.80 23.27
N PRO A 620 -14.59 4.92 24.33
CA PRO A 620 -13.96 3.77 25.00
C PRO A 620 -14.96 2.78 25.60
N ASP A 621 -16.12 3.26 26.05
CA ASP A 621 -17.20 2.49 26.66
C ASP A 621 -18.22 1.96 25.63
N GLY A 622 -18.02 2.25 24.34
CA GLY A 622 -18.88 1.79 23.25
C GLY A 622 -18.98 0.26 23.18
N MET A 623 -20.14 -0.23 22.75
CA MET A 623 -20.48 -1.66 22.74
C MET A 623 -19.44 -2.53 22.00
N PHE A 624 -18.88 -2.03 20.90
CA PHE A 624 -17.83 -2.70 20.14
C PHE A 624 -16.54 -2.94 20.95
N ARG A 625 -16.21 -2.06 21.90
CA ARG A 625 -14.97 -2.10 22.69
C ARG A 625 -15.11 -2.82 24.04
N THR A 626 -16.32 -2.85 24.58
CA THR A 626 -16.60 -3.38 25.94
C THR A 626 -17.26 -4.76 25.94
N SER A 627 -17.66 -5.28 24.79
CA SER A 627 -18.27 -6.62 24.67
C SER A 627 -17.24 -7.75 24.60
N ASN A 628 -17.66 -8.96 24.99
CA ASN A 628 -16.81 -10.13 24.96
C ASN A 628 -16.55 -10.58 23.51
N TRP A 629 -15.27 -10.57 23.09
CA TRP A 629 -14.90 -10.93 21.72
C TRP A 629 -15.16 -12.40 21.38
N TYR A 630 -15.01 -13.33 22.32
CA TYR A 630 -15.28 -14.75 22.08
C TYR A 630 -16.76 -14.97 21.77
N ASP A 631 -17.65 -14.47 22.62
CA ASP A 631 -19.10 -14.58 22.42
C ASP A 631 -19.57 -13.91 21.13
N ASN A 632 -18.92 -12.81 20.75
CA ASN A 632 -19.21 -12.09 19.51
C ASN A 632 -18.75 -12.85 18.26
N ARG A 633 -17.74 -13.72 18.34
CA ARG A 633 -17.27 -14.50 17.19
C ARG A 633 -18.04 -15.79 16.96
N LEU A 634 -18.65 -16.38 17.99
CA LEU A 634 -19.41 -17.62 17.84
C LEU A 634 -20.51 -17.54 16.76
N PRO A 635 -21.36 -16.48 16.69
CA PRO A 635 -22.37 -16.40 15.64
C PRO A 635 -21.80 -16.19 14.23
N ILE A 636 -20.67 -15.46 14.11
CA ILE A 636 -19.96 -15.30 12.84
C ILE A 636 -19.44 -16.66 12.38
N LEU A 637 -18.77 -17.41 13.27
CA LEU A 637 -18.29 -18.77 13.00
C LEU A 637 -19.43 -19.68 12.54
N GLU A 638 -20.61 -19.59 13.16
CA GLU A 638 -21.78 -20.39 12.79
C GLU A 638 -22.33 -20.06 11.40
N ALA A 639 -22.34 -18.77 11.02
CA ALA A 639 -22.74 -18.33 9.68
C ALA A 639 -21.84 -18.94 8.60
N PHE A 640 -20.51 -18.95 8.84
CA PHE A 640 -19.55 -19.60 7.96
C PHE A 640 -19.70 -21.13 7.99
N ARG A 641 -19.83 -21.76 9.17
CA ARG A 641 -19.97 -23.23 9.30
C ARG A 641 -21.09 -23.81 8.42
N SER A 642 -22.19 -23.07 8.29
CA SER A 642 -23.36 -23.49 7.51
C SER A 642 -23.18 -23.37 5.98
N SER A 643 -22.11 -22.70 5.52
CA SER A 643 -21.97 -22.23 4.13
C SER A 643 -20.58 -22.47 3.50
N LEU A 644 -19.74 -23.38 4.04
CA LEU A 644 -18.36 -23.60 3.59
C LEU A 644 -18.24 -24.65 2.45
N PRO A 645 -18.34 -24.25 1.17
CA PRO A 645 -17.56 -24.94 0.13
C PRO A 645 -16.33 -24.15 -0.35
N ASP A 646 -16.47 -22.86 -0.72
CA ASP A 646 -15.44 -22.15 -1.51
C ASP A 646 -14.56 -21.16 -0.70
N GLY A 647 -15.12 -20.48 0.30
CA GLY A 647 -14.38 -19.54 1.18
C GLY A 647 -13.38 -20.23 2.13
N ALA A 648 -13.55 -21.54 2.34
CA ALA A 648 -12.67 -22.36 3.15
C ALA A 648 -11.27 -22.50 2.54
N ARG A 649 -11.14 -22.44 1.20
CA ARG A 649 -9.86 -22.69 0.52
C ARG A 649 -8.77 -21.72 0.98
N LEU A 650 -9.07 -20.43 1.02
CA LEU A 650 -8.10 -19.41 1.44
C LEU A 650 -7.80 -19.48 2.94
N LEU A 651 -8.76 -19.91 3.76
CA LEU A 651 -8.53 -20.19 5.18
C LEU A 651 -7.66 -21.44 5.39
N HIS A 652 -7.85 -22.48 4.58
CA HIS A 652 -6.96 -23.63 4.54
C HIS A 652 -5.56 -23.22 4.09
N HIS A 653 -5.44 -22.35 3.09
CA HIS A 653 -4.15 -21.79 2.67
C HIS A 653 -3.44 -21.13 3.85
N LEU A 654 -4.13 -20.23 4.57
CA LEU A 654 -3.53 -19.54 5.73
C LEU A 654 -3.14 -20.51 6.86
N ALA A 655 -4.02 -21.45 7.21
CA ALA A 655 -3.76 -22.44 8.25
C ALA A 655 -2.62 -23.40 7.88
N ILE A 656 -2.55 -23.82 6.61
CA ILE A 656 -1.45 -24.63 6.09
C ILE A 656 -0.18 -23.79 6.07
N ALA A 657 -0.17 -22.57 5.51
CA ALA A 657 1.00 -21.71 5.45
C ALA A 657 1.65 -21.48 6.82
N GLN A 658 0.83 -21.24 7.87
CA GLN A 658 1.30 -21.06 9.24
C GLN A 658 2.01 -22.30 9.84
N ASN A 659 1.77 -23.50 9.32
CA ASN A 659 2.33 -24.75 9.83
C ASN A 659 3.33 -25.41 8.86
N ALA A 660 3.00 -25.42 7.56
CA ALA A 660 3.76 -26.03 6.48
C ALA A 660 5.05 -25.27 6.20
N HIS A 661 5.06 -23.94 6.25
CA HIS A 661 6.31 -23.19 6.04
C HIS A 661 7.38 -23.65 7.03
N ARG A 662 6.99 -23.86 8.30
CA ARG A 662 7.88 -24.38 9.31
C ARG A 662 8.27 -25.84 9.04
N SER A 663 7.34 -26.74 8.76
CA SER A 663 7.65 -28.16 8.51
C SER A 663 8.45 -28.41 7.23
N GLU A 664 8.20 -27.67 6.15
CA GLU A 664 8.96 -27.74 4.89
C GLU A 664 10.37 -27.20 5.06
N ILE A 665 10.51 -26.03 5.71
CA ILE A 665 11.81 -25.46 6.06
C ILE A 665 12.57 -26.40 7.00
N GLU A 666 11.93 -26.89 8.06
CA GLU A 666 12.54 -27.83 9.01
C GLU A 666 12.95 -29.12 8.29
N SER A 667 12.11 -29.70 7.45
CA SER A 667 12.44 -30.92 6.70
C SER A 667 13.59 -30.72 5.71
N ALA A 668 13.60 -29.62 4.96
CA ALA A 668 14.71 -29.29 4.07
C ALA A 668 16.03 -29.07 4.85
N ARG A 669 15.94 -28.44 6.02
CA ARG A 669 17.07 -28.16 6.90
C ARG A 669 17.52 -29.36 7.73
N GLU A 670 16.67 -30.35 7.98
CA GLU A 670 17.02 -31.57 8.71
C GLU A 670 18.16 -32.31 8.02
N ASN A 671 18.13 -32.38 6.68
CA ASN A 671 19.24 -32.96 5.91
C ASN A 671 20.57 -32.22 6.12
N LEU A 672 20.53 -30.89 6.28
CA LEU A 672 21.71 -30.08 6.61
C LEU A 672 22.14 -30.27 8.07
N LYS A 673 21.17 -30.43 8.98
CA LYS A 673 21.37 -30.60 10.44
C LYS A 673 22.03 -31.94 10.78
N TYR A 674 21.62 -33.03 10.14
CA TYR A 674 22.11 -34.37 10.42
C TYR A 674 23.36 -34.76 9.63
N THR A 675 23.83 -33.89 8.71
CA THR A 675 25.07 -34.10 7.95
C THR A 675 26.17 -33.18 8.48
N PRO A 676 27.16 -33.67 9.26
CA PRO A 676 28.17 -32.82 9.90
C PRO A 676 28.92 -31.89 8.93
N GLY A 677 29.19 -32.36 7.70
CA GLY A 677 29.85 -31.55 6.66
C GLY A 677 29.03 -30.36 6.13
N ASN A 678 27.72 -30.35 6.37
CA ASN A 678 26.79 -29.33 5.85
C ASN A 678 26.45 -28.23 6.86
N ARG A 679 27.01 -28.27 8.09
CA ARG A 679 26.68 -27.32 9.16
C ARG A 679 26.86 -25.86 8.74
N LYS A 680 27.90 -25.57 7.94
CA LYS A 680 28.19 -24.25 7.38
C LYS A 680 27.04 -23.68 6.53
N TYR A 681 26.31 -24.54 5.79
CA TYR A 681 25.15 -24.15 4.99
C TYR A 681 23.90 -23.95 5.84
N LEU A 682 23.73 -24.75 6.92
CA LEU A 682 22.63 -24.57 7.85
C LEU A 682 22.69 -23.20 8.54
N GLU A 683 23.87 -22.79 8.97
CA GLU A 683 24.10 -21.47 9.58
C GLU A 683 23.76 -20.33 8.62
N LEU A 684 24.03 -20.50 7.31
CA LEU A 684 23.68 -19.52 6.28
C LEU A 684 22.17 -19.36 6.10
N CYS A 685 21.36 -20.38 6.37
CA CYS A 685 19.91 -20.35 6.18
C CYS A 685 19.19 -19.42 7.19
N ASP A 686 19.79 -19.18 8.36
CA ASP A 686 19.25 -18.32 9.41
C ASP A 686 19.60 -16.84 9.23
N ILE A 687 20.47 -16.52 8.27
CA ILE A 687 20.92 -15.15 8.00
C ILE A 687 20.06 -14.56 6.87
N GLU A 688 19.83 -13.25 6.91
CA GLU A 688 19.16 -12.54 5.83
C GLU A 688 19.99 -12.65 4.53
N PRO A 689 19.46 -13.19 3.42
CA PRO A 689 20.27 -13.72 2.31
C PRO A 689 21.25 -12.76 1.64
N ASN A 690 20.96 -11.46 1.65
CA ASN A 690 21.80 -10.44 1.02
C ASN A 690 22.51 -9.53 2.02
N SER A 691 22.42 -9.84 3.32
CA SER A 691 23.17 -9.10 4.33
C SER A 691 24.67 -9.33 4.15
N ASP A 692 25.48 -8.37 4.59
CA ASP A 692 26.94 -8.47 4.54
C ASP A 692 27.44 -9.74 5.23
N ALA A 693 26.81 -10.12 6.35
CA ALA A 693 27.08 -11.36 7.06
C ALA A 693 26.81 -12.61 6.20
N ALA A 694 25.72 -12.63 5.43
CA ALA A 694 25.41 -13.74 4.53
C ALA A 694 26.42 -13.83 3.36
N ILE A 695 26.80 -12.69 2.78
CA ILE A 695 27.78 -12.63 1.68
C ILE A 695 29.17 -13.08 2.17
N GLU A 696 29.62 -12.61 3.33
CA GLU A 696 30.88 -13.04 3.94
C GLU A 696 30.86 -14.54 4.27
N LYS A 697 29.76 -15.04 4.82
CA LYS A 697 29.59 -16.47 5.11
C LYS A 697 29.62 -17.30 3.83
N LEU A 698 28.95 -16.84 2.77
CA LEU A 698 28.92 -17.49 1.47
C LEU A 698 30.33 -17.51 0.84
N ALA A 699 31.09 -16.41 0.93
CA ALA A 699 32.47 -16.34 0.47
C ALA A 699 33.40 -17.28 1.27
N SER A 700 33.25 -17.33 2.60
CA SER A 700 33.97 -18.27 3.47
C SER A 700 33.70 -19.73 3.09
N ILE A 701 32.43 -20.07 2.85
CA ILE A 701 32.03 -21.41 2.39
C ILE A 701 32.70 -21.71 1.04
N ALA A 702 32.65 -20.79 0.07
CA ALA A 702 33.29 -20.97 -1.24
C ALA A 702 34.81 -21.24 -1.11
N GLY A 703 35.50 -20.48 -0.27
CA GLY A 703 36.92 -20.71 0.04
C GLY A 703 37.17 -22.10 0.64
N SER A 704 36.34 -22.53 1.59
CA SER A 704 36.46 -23.83 2.26
C SER A 704 36.30 -25.04 1.33
N ILE A 705 35.57 -24.88 0.23
CA ILE A 705 35.33 -25.95 -0.76
C ILE A 705 36.27 -25.85 -1.97
N GLY A 706 37.39 -25.15 -1.82
CA GLY A 706 38.42 -25.04 -2.87
C GLY A 706 38.04 -24.11 -4.02
N ARG A 707 37.18 -23.10 -3.77
CA ARG A 707 36.75 -22.11 -4.77
C ARG A 707 37.14 -20.67 -4.35
N PRO A 708 38.44 -20.36 -4.20
CA PRO A 708 38.91 -19.05 -3.72
C PRO A 708 38.57 -17.88 -4.67
N ASP A 709 38.50 -18.11 -5.98
CA ASP A 709 38.11 -17.09 -6.96
C ASP A 709 36.66 -16.62 -6.74
N THR A 710 35.77 -17.55 -6.42
CA THR A 710 34.36 -17.29 -6.12
C THR A 710 34.24 -16.48 -4.83
N ALA A 711 35.03 -16.83 -3.81
CA ALA A 711 35.10 -16.07 -2.56
C ALA A 711 35.57 -14.62 -2.79
N ALA A 712 36.63 -14.44 -3.58
CA ALA A 712 37.16 -13.12 -3.91
C ALA A 712 36.14 -12.26 -4.68
N THR A 713 35.36 -12.87 -5.58
CA THR A 713 34.40 -12.14 -6.40
C THR A 713 33.17 -11.70 -5.59
N LEU A 714 32.72 -12.52 -4.63
CA LEU A 714 31.65 -12.16 -3.70
C LEU A 714 32.02 -10.96 -2.79
N LEU A 715 33.31 -10.83 -2.41
CA LEU A 715 33.80 -9.81 -1.49
C LEU A 715 34.19 -8.47 -2.16
N GLY A 716 34.05 -8.33 -3.48
CA GLY A 716 34.49 -7.16 -4.24
C GLY A 716 33.71 -5.86 -4.00
N ARG A 717 33.93 -5.16 -2.88
CA ARG A 717 33.36 -3.83 -2.54
C ARG A 717 34.41 -2.71 -2.30
N PRO A 718 34.16 -1.45 -2.74
CA PRO A 718 34.50 -0.19 -2.06
C PRO A 718 33.49 0.19 -0.95
N ALA A 719 33.88 1.11 -0.06
CA ALA A 719 33.36 1.37 1.29
C ALA A 719 32.02 2.15 1.44
N THR A 720 31.56 2.19 2.72
CA THR A 720 30.48 2.95 3.41
C THR A 720 29.07 2.35 3.29
N ASP A 721 28.26 2.13 4.34
CA ASP A 721 28.23 2.61 5.74
C ASP A 721 27.80 1.47 6.67
N HIS A 722 28.51 1.30 7.80
CA HIS A 722 28.02 0.52 8.93
C HIS A 722 27.62 1.48 10.04
N ASN A 723 26.32 1.64 10.26
CA ASN A 723 25.77 1.91 11.57
C ASN A 723 24.33 1.37 11.61
N ALA A 724 24.19 0.10 11.99
CA ALA A 724 22.92 -0.45 12.44
C ALA A 724 22.93 -0.40 13.97
N ALA A 725 22.29 0.63 14.52
CA ALA A 725 22.07 0.75 15.95
C ALA A 725 20.88 -0.11 16.38
N ASP A 726 21.03 -0.72 17.56
CA ASP A 726 20.03 -1.47 18.30
C ASP A 726 18.67 -0.79 18.34
N ARG A 727 17.61 -1.59 18.16
CA ARG A 727 16.25 -1.23 18.56
C ARG A 727 16.06 -1.52 20.05
N PRO A 728 15.59 -0.58 20.86
CA PRO A 728 14.88 -0.92 22.08
C PRO A 728 13.37 -0.97 21.82
N ASP A 729 12.84 -2.12 22.20
CA ASP A 729 11.55 -2.40 22.82
C ASP A 729 10.66 -1.18 23.17
N VAL A 730 9.41 -1.20 22.71
CA VAL A 730 8.39 -0.19 23.01
C VAL A 730 7.68 -0.57 24.32
N GLY A 731 8.16 0.00 25.42
CA GLY A 731 7.43 0.15 26.68
C GLY A 731 7.01 1.61 26.87
N GLY A 732 5.75 1.86 27.21
CA GLY A 732 5.19 3.21 27.30
C GLY A 732 5.82 4.09 28.38
N GLY A 733 5.89 5.41 28.10
CA GLY A 733 6.20 6.45 29.08
C GLY A 733 7.22 7.50 28.60
N SER A 734 6.72 8.58 27.98
CA SER A 734 7.47 9.79 27.55
C SER A 734 8.59 9.61 26.51
N ILE A 735 8.71 10.57 25.59
CA ILE A 735 9.72 10.62 24.52
C ILE A 735 10.48 11.93 24.61
N ILE A 736 11.79 11.87 24.83
CA ILE A 736 12.68 13.03 24.75
C ILE A 736 13.08 13.20 23.29
N LEU A 737 12.96 14.41 22.74
CA LEU A 737 13.35 14.70 21.36
C LEU A 737 14.88 14.66 21.22
N ASP A 738 15.37 13.85 20.29
CA ASP A 738 16.81 13.72 20.00
C ASP A 738 17.32 14.81 19.03
N TYR A 739 18.63 14.82 18.79
CA TYR A 739 19.27 15.78 17.91
C TYR A 739 18.75 15.72 16.46
N ASP A 740 18.44 14.53 15.95
CA ASP A 740 17.94 14.35 14.59
C ASP A 740 16.57 15.02 14.40
N MET A 741 15.74 15.01 15.43
CA MET A 741 14.49 15.76 15.46
C MET A 741 14.72 17.25 15.65
N LEU A 742 15.62 17.67 16.55
CA LEU A 742 15.83 19.08 16.86
C LEU A 742 16.47 19.85 15.70
N ARG A 743 17.32 19.22 14.89
CA ARG A 743 17.98 19.88 13.74
C ARG A 743 17.01 20.30 12.63
N SER A 744 15.76 19.84 12.66
CA SER A 744 14.71 20.30 11.73
C SER A 744 14.10 21.66 12.11
N ALA A 745 14.53 22.26 13.23
CA ALA A 745 14.02 23.55 13.69
C ALA A 745 14.17 24.63 12.61
N ARG A 746 13.08 25.36 12.34
CA ARG A 746 13.02 26.44 11.36
C ARG A 746 12.69 27.75 12.05
N LEU A 747 13.46 28.80 11.74
CA LEU A 747 13.19 30.14 12.25
C LEU A 747 11.89 30.68 11.64
N LEU A 748 10.94 31.08 12.49
CA LEU A 748 9.66 31.67 12.07
C LEU A 748 9.72 33.20 11.95
N THR A 749 10.64 33.84 12.67
CA THR A 749 10.73 35.31 12.72
C THR A 749 11.88 35.81 11.85
N PRO A 750 11.63 36.38 10.65
CA PRO A 750 12.68 36.91 9.80
C PRO A 750 13.13 38.28 10.31
N ARG A 751 14.23 38.32 11.07
CA ARG A 751 14.87 39.57 11.52
C ARG A 751 16.33 39.60 11.10
N VAL A 752 16.80 40.79 10.74
CA VAL A 752 18.19 41.03 10.39
C VAL A 752 19.00 41.09 11.69
N SER A 753 19.97 40.20 11.84
CA SER A 753 20.86 40.13 13.01
C SER A 753 22.27 39.78 12.56
N ALA A 754 23.27 40.34 13.25
CA ALA A 754 24.69 40.11 12.95
C ALA A 754 25.14 38.66 13.22
N LEU A 755 24.46 37.94 14.11
CA LEU A 755 24.67 36.50 14.28
C LEU A 755 23.33 35.73 14.21
N PRO A 756 23.35 34.41 13.93
CA PRO A 756 22.14 33.61 13.73
C PRO A 756 21.18 33.68 14.92
N LEU A 757 19.88 33.79 14.63
CA LEU A 757 18.82 33.86 15.64
C LEU A 757 18.36 32.49 16.14
N LEU A 758 18.66 31.43 15.39
CA LEU A 758 18.38 30.04 15.71
C LEU A 758 19.65 29.22 15.49
N LEU A 759 20.01 28.41 16.48
CA LEU A 759 21.07 27.40 16.41
C LEU A 759 20.57 26.12 17.08
N VAL A 760 21.09 24.97 16.67
CA VAL A 760 20.81 23.66 17.29
C VAL A 760 22.15 22.96 17.52
N ALA A 761 22.44 22.54 18.75
CA ALA A 761 23.70 21.87 19.07
C ALA A 761 23.50 20.35 19.24
N PRO A 762 24.48 19.54 18.81
CA PRO A 762 24.55 18.11 19.11
C PRO A 762 24.81 17.86 20.61
N ASP A 763 24.73 16.59 21.03
CA ASP A 763 25.14 16.08 22.35
C ASP A 763 24.56 16.87 23.55
N ASP A 764 23.24 16.77 23.78
CA ASP A 764 22.49 17.44 24.86
C ASP A 764 22.49 18.98 24.84
N GLY A 765 22.93 19.60 23.73
CA GLY A 765 23.02 21.05 23.59
C GLY A 765 21.67 21.77 23.45
N GLY A 766 20.68 21.15 22.81
CA GLY A 766 19.31 21.66 22.64
C GLY A 766 19.15 22.73 21.53
N VAL A 767 18.05 23.47 21.60
CA VAL A 767 17.74 24.58 20.66
C VAL A 767 18.06 25.92 21.31
N PHE A 768 18.79 26.78 20.60
CA PHE A 768 19.12 28.12 21.05
C PHE A 768 18.37 29.16 20.22
N LEU A 769 17.68 30.06 20.91
CA LEU A 769 17.09 31.26 20.31
C LEU A 769 17.78 32.50 20.84
N ARG A 770 18.09 33.46 19.95
CA ARG A 770 18.55 34.79 20.36
C ARG A 770 17.38 35.77 20.40
N PRO A 771 17.01 36.34 21.56
CA PRO A 771 16.03 37.42 21.63
C PRO A 771 16.50 38.66 20.86
N HIS A 772 15.53 39.41 20.31
CA HIS A 772 15.77 40.61 19.52
C HIS A 772 15.14 41.84 20.17
N ALA A 773 15.71 43.03 19.94
CA ALA A 773 15.25 44.28 20.56
C ALA A 773 13.83 44.67 20.13
N ASP A 774 13.49 44.53 18.84
CA ASP A 774 12.16 44.89 18.32
C ASP A 774 11.09 43.79 18.50
N GLY A 775 11.28 42.84 19.41
CA GLY A 775 10.25 41.91 19.86
C GLY A 775 10.62 40.42 19.77
N PRO A 776 9.63 39.52 19.86
CA PRO A 776 9.89 38.09 20.03
C PRO A 776 10.56 37.47 18.82
N VAL A 777 11.34 36.44 19.10
CA VAL A 777 11.98 35.54 18.14
C VAL A 777 11.46 34.15 18.40
N ALA A 778 10.96 33.50 17.35
CA ALA A 778 10.36 32.18 17.44
C ALA A 778 10.91 31.22 16.38
N ALA A 779 10.94 29.93 16.71
CA ALA A 779 11.24 28.84 15.80
C ALA A 779 10.19 27.72 15.93
N SER A 780 9.92 27.03 14.84
CA SER A 780 9.08 25.83 14.81
C SER A 780 9.93 24.57 14.67
N LEU A 781 9.54 23.53 15.39
CA LEU A 781 9.92 22.15 15.14
C LEU A 781 8.74 21.48 14.43
N ASP A 782 8.86 21.35 13.11
CA ASP A 782 7.87 20.74 12.24
C ASP A 782 8.23 19.26 12.04
N HIS A 783 7.81 18.39 12.98
CA HIS A 783 8.16 16.95 12.96
C HIS A 783 6.93 16.04 13.14
N HIS A 784 7.06 14.78 12.73
CA HIS A 784 6.12 13.71 13.05
C HIS A 784 6.19 13.36 14.54
N PHE A 785 5.41 14.07 15.35
CA PHE A 785 5.26 13.72 16.76
C PHE A 785 4.32 12.51 16.93
N PRO A 786 4.52 11.70 17.98
CA PRO A 786 3.64 10.58 18.31
C PRO A 786 2.18 11.03 18.32
N ALA A 787 1.32 10.22 17.73
CA ALA A 787 -0.12 10.44 17.84
C ALA A 787 -0.53 10.46 19.32
N PHE A 788 -1.37 11.43 19.71
CA PHE A 788 -1.98 11.49 21.05
C PHE A 788 -1.07 11.84 22.23
N PHE A 789 0.10 12.47 22.03
CA PHE A 789 0.84 13.06 23.16
C PHE A 789 -0.02 14.14 23.85
N ARG A 790 -0.01 14.22 25.18
CA ARG A 790 -0.88 15.12 25.97
C ARG A 790 -0.23 16.44 26.34
N LYS A 791 1.07 16.43 26.59
CA LYS A 791 1.83 17.62 26.95
C LYS A 791 3.22 17.57 26.36
N VAL A 792 3.74 18.75 26.03
CA VAL A 792 5.15 18.98 25.79
C VAL A 792 5.70 19.77 26.98
N GLU A 793 6.85 19.33 27.46
CA GLU A 793 7.61 20.02 28.49
C GLU A 793 8.97 20.41 27.93
N ALA A 794 9.35 21.67 28.12
CA ALA A 794 10.67 22.17 27.74
C ALA A 794 11.44 22.64 28.98
N SER A 795 12.68 22.18 29.14
CA SER A 795 13.61 22.75 30.12
C SER A 795 14.34 23.94 29.51
N VAL A 796 14.25 25.10 30.14
CA VAL A 796 14.81 26.37 29.65
C VAL A 796 15.78 27.00 30.63
N GLU A 797 16.77 27.74 30.10
CA GLU A 797 17.85 28.33 30.89
C GLU A 797 18.41 29.59 30.20
N ILE A 798 18.86 30.56 31.02
CA ILE A 798 19.71 31.67 30.58
C ILE A 798 21.17 31.34 30.95
N ALA A 799 21.93 30.79 30.01
CA ALA A 799 23.32 30.37 30.25
C ALA A 799 24.33 31.46 29.85
N HIS A 800 24.12 32.70 30.30
CA HIS A 800 25.06 33.80 30.09
C HIS A 800 25.11 34.72 31.30
N ALA A 801 26.33 34.97 31.79
CA ALA A 801 26.57 35.68 33.05
C ALA A 801 26.05 37.13 33.05
N ASP A 802 25.98 37.80 31.89
CA ASP A 802 25.52 39.19 31.77
C ASP A 802 24.17 39.36 31.05
N ALA A 803 23.41 38.26 30.89
CA ALA A 803 22.13 38.33 30.22
C ALA A 803 21.07 39.09 31.05
N PRO A 804 20.23 39.93 30.40
CA PRO A 804 19.04 40.50 31.02
C PRO A 804 17.94 39.44 31.17
N ALA A 805 16.90 39.77 31.92
CA ALA A 805 15.71 38.93 32.06
C ALA A 805 15.03 38.68 30.70
N MET A 806 14.58 37.44 30.50
CA MET A 806 13.93 37.01 29.26
C MET A 806 12.62 36.30 29.57
N ASP A 807 11.63 36.52 28.70
CA ASP A 807 10.42 35.72 28.70
C ASP A 807 10.57 34.56 27.73
N PHE A 808 10.26 33.36 28.19
CA PHE A 808 10.19 32.16 27.37
C PHE A 808 8.74 31.70 27.20
N ALA A 809 8.44 31.11 26.05
CA ALA A 809 7.15 30.49 25.80
C ALA A 809 7.25 29.25 24.91
N LEU A 810 6.26 28.38 25.06
CA LEU A 810 6.08 27.13 24.33
C LEU A 810 4.65 27.08 23.81
N ALA A 811 4.47 26.83 22.52
CA ALA A 811 3.16 26.69 21.91
C ALA A 811 3.07 25.45 21.01
N LEU A 812 1.85 24.95 20.82
CA LEU A 812 1.49 23.93 19.85
C LEU A 812 0.56 24.56 18.82
N ALA A 813 0.93 24.52 17.55
CA ALA A 813 0.18 25.14 16.45
C ALA A 813 0.09 24.20 15.24
N ARG A 814 -0.74 24.54 14.24
CA ARG A 814 -0.72 23.86 12.94
C ARG A 814 0.55 24.27 12.16
N PRO A 815 1.20 23.38 11.39
CA PRO A 815 2.44 23.68 10.67
C PRO A 815 2.37 24.82 9.64
N ASP A 816 1.18 25.12 9.16
CA ASP A 816 0.87 26.16 8.18
C ASP A 816 0.27 27.43 8.80
N GLN A 817 0.07 27.47 10.13
CA GLN A 817 -0.58 28.60 10.80
C GLN A 817 0.46 29.64 11.28
N PRO A 818 0.49 30.85 10.69
CA PRO A 818 1.33 31.93 11.19
C PRO A 818 0.80 32.45 12.53
N ILE A 819 1.71 32.74 13.47
CA ILE A 819 1.38 33.32 14.79
C ILE A 819 1.74 34.81 14.76
N ASP A 820 0.72 35.67 14.91
CA ASP A 820 0.92 37.09 15.18
C ASP A 820 1.18 37.30 16.68
N TRP A 821 2.44 37.60 16.99
CA TRP A 821 2.93 37.76 18.36
C TRP A 821 2.43 39.03 19.08
N GLN A 822 1.72 39.92 18.38
CA GLN A 822 1.11 41.12 18.96
C GLN A 822 -0.36 40.90 19.39
N GLN A 823 -0.97 39.79 18.98
CA GLN A 823 -2.35 39.44 19.28
C GLN A 823 -2.43 38.31 20.32
N ASP A 824 -3.66 37.91 20.68
CA ASP A 824 -3.90 36.83 21.64
C ASP A 824 -3.40 35.48 21.09
N ILE A 825 -2.25 35.02 21.58
CA ILE A 825 -1.59 33.79 21.14
C ILE A 825 -2.42 32.56 21.48
N GLY A 826 -3.15 32.58 22.60
CA GLY A 826 -3.97 31.46 23.05
C GLY A 826 -5.14 31.16 22.09
N LYS A 827 -5.61 32.15 21.33
CA LYS A 827 -6.64 31.96 20.29
C LYS A 827 -6.09 31.50 18.95
N GLN A 828 -4.79 31.71 18.71
CA GLN A 828 -4.09 31.36 17.47
C GLN A 828 -3.39 30.00 17.58
N THR A 829 -3.35 29.39 18.75
CA THR A 829 -2.60 28.16 19.02
C THR A 829 -3.51 27.11 19.67
N ILE A 830 -3.14 25.85 19.52
CA ILE A 830 -3.89 24.70 20.04
C ILE A 830 -3.60 24.54 21.54
N ALA A 831 -2.37 24.83 21.94
CA ALA A 831 -1.97 24.99 23.34
C ALA A 831 -0.87 26.03 23.44
N PHE A 832 -0.85 26.77 24.55
CA PHE A 832 0.16 27.79 24.85
C PHE A 832 0.51 27.74 26.33
N SER A 833 1.81 27.75 26.66
CA SER A 833 2.28 27.74 28.05
C SER A 833 2.03 29.05 28.79
N GLY A 834 1.78 30.15 28.06
CA GLY A 834 1.97 31.49 28.58
C GLY A 834 3.44 31.91 28.51
N TRP A 835 3.71 33.20 28.71
CA TRP A 835 5.07 33.74 28.87
C TRP A 835 5.54 33.55 30.31
N MET A 836 6.75 33.02 30.49
CA MET A 836 7.42 32.90 31.79
C MET A 836 8.68 33.78 31.79
N SER A 837 8.72 34.77 32.67
CA SER A 837 9.89 35.62 32.87
C SER A 837 10.93 34.89 33.73
N ILE A 838 12.17 34.83 33.27
CA ILE A 838 13.30 34.19 33.95
C ILE A 838 14.40 35.23 34.15
N GLU A 839 14.85 35.37 35.39
CA GLU A 839 15.95 36.27 35.79
C GLU A 839 17.19 35.48 36.24
N ASP A 840 17.00 34.25 36.72
CA ASP A 840 18.04 33.39 37.26
C ASP A 840 18.94 32.84 36.16
N ARG A 841 20.25 33.08 36.30
CA ARG A 841 21.28 32.65 35.34
C ARG A 841 21.79 31.27 35.72
N PHE A 842 22.00 30.43 34.73
CA PHE A 842 22.47 29.05 34.91
C PHE A 842 21.55 28.15 35.75
N VAL A 843 20.26 28.54 35.86
CA VAL A 843 19.22 27.77 36.55
C VAL A 843 18.21 27.28 35.51
N ARG A 844 17.82 26.01 35.63
CA ARG A 844 16.83 25.39 34.74
C ARG A 844 15.41 25.63 35.25
N HIS A 845 14.54 26.07 34.35
CA HIS A 845 13.10 26.19 34.56
C HIS A 845 12.33 25.29 33.60
N HIS A 846 11.05 25.04 33.85
CA HIS A 846 10.23 24.14 33.04
C HIS A 846 9.00 24.86 32.48
N LEU A 847 8.81 24.79 31.16
CA LEU A 847 7.63 25.26 30.46
C LEU A 847 6.78 24.07 30.06
N VAL A 848 5.47 24.15 30.28
CA VAL A 848 4.54 23.07 29.91
C VAL A 848 3.44 23.65 29.03
N ALA A 849 3.24 23.05 27.85
CA ALA A 849 2.05 23.26 27.03
C ALA A 849 1.24 21.96 26.99
N THR A 850 0.02 22.02 27.49
CA THR A 850 -0.88 20.84 27.60
C THR A 850 -2.01 20.96 26.60
N LEU A 851 -2.24 19.90 25.82
CA LEU A 851 -3.36 19.80 24.90
C LEU A 851 -4.66 19.63 25.70
N ARG A 852 -5.62 20.53 25.46
CA ARG A 852 -6.97 20.43 26.04
C ARG A 852 -7.82 19.34 25.38
N THR A 853 -7.49 18.94 24.14
CA THR A 853 -8.21 17.94 23.34
C THR A 853 -7.23 16.97 22.68
N ARG A 854 -7.55 15.67 22.63
CA ARG A 854 -6.73 14.68 21.90
C ARG A 854 -6.92 14.90 20.40
N ARG A 855 -5.87 15.32 19.70
CA ARG A 855 -5.89 15.48 18.25
C ARG A 855 -4.74 14.68 17.64
N LYS A 856 -5.01 13.94 16.56
CA LYS A 856 -3.96 13.34 15.72
C LYS A 856 -3.83 14.16 14.44
N MET A 857 -3.31 15.36 14.62
CA MET A 857 -2.97 16.31 13.55
C MET A 857 -1.47 16.55 13.64
N LEU A 858 -0.79 16.83 12.52
CA LEU A 858 0.58 17.32 12.58
C LEU A 858 0.57 18.63 13.38
N LEU A 859 1.39 18.68 14.43
CA LEU A 859 1.55 19.85 15.28
C LEU A 859 2.98 20.34 15.11
N SER A 860 3.15 21.65 15.16
CA SER A 860 4.45 22.27 15.29
C SER A 860 4.65 22.66 16.74
N ILE A 861 5.80 22.29 17.31
CA ILE A 861 6.23 22.84 18.59
C ILE A 861 6.90 24.18 18.30
N VAL A 862 6.30 25.26 18.77
CA VAL A 862 6.83 26.60 18.61
C VAL A 862 7.52 27.03 19.89
N LEU A 863 8.81 27.34 19.76
CA LEU A 863 9.66 27.86 20.82
C LEU A 863 9.76 29.38 20.61
N ALA A 864 9.59 30.17 21.65
CA ALA A 864 9.69 31.62 21.54
C ALA A 864 10.40 32.27 22.72
N VAL A 865 11.15 33.33 22.43
CA VAL A 865 11.83 34.16 23.44
C VAL A 865 11.68 35.64 23.12
N ARG A 866 11.61 36.48 24.16
CA ARG A 866 11.75 37.94 24.06
C ARG A 866 12.45 38.50 25.30
N PHE A 867 12.95 39.72 25.21
CA PHE A 867 13.38 40.43 26.42
C PHE A 867 12.17 40.86 27.25
N THR A 868 12.28 40.75 28.57
CA THR A 868 11.25 41.22 29.52
C THR A 868 11.25 42.77 29.61
N ALA A 869 12.37 43.41 29.28
CA ALA A 869 12.56 44.87 29.23
C ALA A 869 13.49 45.26 28.07
N THR A 870 13.88 46.54 27.94
CA THR A 870 14.83 46.98 26.90
C THR A 870 16.18 46.25 27.01
N SER A 871 16.67 45.72 25.88
CA SER A 871 17.95 45.01 25.77
C SER A 871 19.12 45.82 26.34
N ASN A 872 20.04 45.15 27.03
CA ASN A 872 21.28 45.73 27.54
C ASN A 872 22.43 45.72 26.51
N GLY A 873 22.16 45.33 25.26
CA GLY A 873 23.12 45.40 24.15
C GLY A 873 24.06 44.20 24.01
N PHE A 874 23.96 43.18 24.86
CA PHE A 874 24.79 41.96 24.75
C PHE A 874 24.12 40.86 23.92
N PRO A 875 24.87 40.13 23.07
CA PRO A 875 24.36 38.95 22.38
C PRO A 875 24.10 37.87 23.42
N THR A 876 22.84 37.59 23.68
CA THR A 876 22.42 36.69 24.74
C THR A 876 21.63 35.55 24.11
N ASN A 877 21.89 34.32 24.55
CA ASN A 877 21.24 33.13 24.01
C ASN A 877 20.27 32.59 25.07
N ALA A 878 19.06 32.26 24.63
CA ALA A 878 18.06 31.55 25.41
C ALA A 878 18.08 30.08 25.02
N PHE A 879 18.18 29.20 26.01
CA PHE A 879 18.43 27.78 25.80
C PHE A 879 17.15 26.99 26.06
N PHE A 880 16.76 26.13 25.11
CA PHE A 880 15.77 25.07 25.27
C PHE A 880 16.52 23.74 25.30
N ARG A 881 16.89 23.28 26.50
CA ARG A 881 17.82 22.16 26.73
C ARG A 881 17.22 20.82 26.35
N THR A 882 16.05 20.53 26.89
CA THR A 882 15.34 19.27 26.66
C THR A 882 13.89 19.57 26.28
N LEU A 883 13.36 18.79 25.33
CA LEU A 883 11.96 18.78 24.96
C LEU A 883 11.44 17.36 25.14
N THR A 884 10.49 17.19 26.05
CA THR A 884 9.92 15.89 26.39
C THR A 884 8.44 15.88 26.07
N LEU A 885 8.03 14.92 25.25
CA LEU A 885 6.64 14.61 24.95
C LEU A 885 6.14 13.55 25.92
N PHE A 886 4.95 13.75 26.47
CA PHE A 886 4.32 12.77 27.35
C PHE A 886 3.06 12.21 26.70
N SER A 887 3.00 10.89 26.56
CA SER A 887 1.79 10.12 26.25
C SER A 887 1.22 9.50 27.53
N ASP A 888 -0.08 9.15 27.52
CA ASP A 888 -0.65 8.28 28.57
C ASP A 888 -0.09 6.85 28.49
#